data_AF-A0A920K607-F1
#
_entry.id   AF-A0A920K607-F1
#
_cell.length_a   1.000
_cell.length_b   1.000
_cell.length_c   1.000
_cell.angle_alpha   90.00
_cell.angle_beta   90.00
_cell.angle_gamma   90.00
#
_symmetry.space_group_name_H-M   'P 1'
#
loop_
_entity.id
_entity.type
_entity.pdbx_description
1 polymer ?
#
loop_
_entity_poly.entity_id
_entity_poly.type
_entity_poly.pdbx_seq_one_letter_code
_entity_poly.pdbx_strand_id
1 'polypeptide(L)'
;MLTFVSIGGTTGNIIQLHGDRKGGSNAASGLQVGEARVYFYSLTDDTYKDAASSFDLYLYDIQTFTVLKCTGFTSSDVVKGMKIRGLSSGAEGFAAKNGGSTGGNEIVVSQTTGTFIKGEQLVINERLSGYEKPSIKEIVAYTVDDIKSVFQDANGIDSGLLSDFSADTVLYDRILSGFHLQIKLILWNCLQLLSIMFAGKVGINTGSIIAYNGEGSVPSFNKVTNISTEGKTLTLAATTSVTGVNLGVTAATNKTTSSTFRIKVPKVLNLEKSGIYAELPKSDVAQVDFGTSDLTISKQITGGPTNISNNTITFNSSVGLTTSVGITSVFFEPYDTERYSIHYSDGTTEKLTGDQVSITNNANTITFNGLSKNNQNATVNVTLKKLGITSKSKDYIRSQTLEVTRTRGVATPFNGLSQSRGYGLRVEDEEISLNVPDVVKVCAIYESKDTNTPVLDKLTFVSGLALNASTFVGEQIKGQESRAIGQIVSRTANTVDFVYLNDNRFTVGEIVRFNESSVETVLQGVTVGNFVDRTSNYTLDTGHKAQYCDYSRIIRNAKSAVPSKKLLIVFDQYQVASGNSGDFFTVNSYPIERYTKDLPFVNGIPASDILDYRPRVSPYVYSGGGASPFAFSSRAFESTNPYVITPNESALLGLNHYLGRIDKLLVNYDEGTRHSLENQLKILLNLQIIVMQWK
;
A
#
# COMPACT_ATOMS: atom_id res chain seq x y z
N MET A 1 -1.68 23.29 4.75
CA MET A 1 -0.22 23.24 4.52
C MET A 1 0.38 21.86 4.78
N LEU A 2 0.54 20.99 3.77
CA LEU A 2 1.13 19.67 3.97
C LEU A 2 2.63 19.82 4.26
N THR A 3 3.02 19.40 5.45
CA THR A 3 4.40 19.39 5.91
C THR A 3 4.91 17.96 5.77
N PHE A 4 5.79 17.77 4.77
CA PHE A 4 6.37 16.53 4.29
C PHE A 4 5.52 15.69 3.32
N VAL A 5 5.82 15.83 2.03
CA VAL A 5 5.45 14.85 1.01
C VAL A 5 6.63 13.90 0.85
N SER A 6 6.47 12.67 1.31
CA SER A 6 7.41 11.59 1.02
C SER A 6 6.67 10.31 0.73
N ILE A 7 7.19 9.56 -0.24
CA ILE A 7 6.68 8.25 -0.58
C ILE A 7 7.60 7.20 0.03
N GLY A 8 6.99 6.28 0.77
CA GLY A 8 7.66 5.17 1.42
C GLY A 8 8.22 5.52 2.82
N GLY A 9 9.06 4.65 3.38
CA GLY A 9 9.54 4.77 4.75
C GLY A 9 8.52 4.36 5.81
N THR A 10 8.60 4.97 7.00
CA THR A 10 7.80 4.63 8.18
C THR A 10 6.46 5.40 8.21
N THR A 11 6.11 6.02 9.34
CA THR A 11 4.83 6.71 9.57
C THR A 11 4.80 8.13 9.00
N GLY A 12 5.92 8.63 8.47
CA GLY A 12 6.08 10.02 8.04
C GLY A 12 5.17 10.46 6.90
N ASN A 13 4.50 9.53 6.22
CA ASN A 13 3.58 9.82 5.12
C ASN A 13 2.10 9.56 5.44
N ILE A 14 1.76 9.29 6.70
CA ILE A 14 0.37 9.04 7.12
C ILE A 14 -0.32 10.38 7.37
N ILE A 15 -1.52 10.54 6.83
CA ILE A 15 -2.42 11.67 7.10
C ILE A 15 -3.69 11.19 7.79
N GLN A 16 -4.13 11.94 8.79
CA GLN A 16 -5.36 11.67 9.54
C GLN A 16 -6.56 12.29 8.84
N LEU A 17 -7.65 11.54 8.77
CA LEU A 17 -8.92 11.96 8.18
C LEU A 17 -9.90 12.28 9.30
N HIS A 18 -10.54 13.44 9.25
CA HIS A 18 -11.31 14.00 10.37
C HIS A 18 -12.75 14.36 9.99
N GLY A 19 -13.66 14.16 10.94
CA GLY A 19 -15.11 14.28 10.75
C GLY A 19 -15.67 15.70 10.78
N ASP A 20 -14.89 16.69 11.23
CA ASP A 20 -15.32 18.09 11.32
C ASP A 20 -14.48 19.00 10.44
N ARG A 21 -15.09 20.11 10.01
CA ARG A 21 -14.36 21.16 9.30
C ARG A 21 -13.35 21.83 10.23
N LYS A 22 -12.27 22.32 9.67
CA LYS A 22 -11.19 23.01 10.37
C LYS A 22 -11.71 24.24 11.13
N GLY A 23 -11.13 24.46 12.30
CA GLY A 23 -11.28 25.70 13.06
C GLY A 23 -10.38 26.82 12.53
N GLY A 24 -10.17 27.86 13.34
CA GLY A 24 -9.22 28.93 13.01
C GLY A 24 -7.74 28.55 13.18
N SER A 25 -7.43 27.42 13.82
CA SER A 25 -6.07 26.95 14.10
C SER A 25 -5.63 25.81 13.16
N ASN A 26 -4.32 25.61 13.02
CA ASN A 26 -3.75 24.45 12.33
C ASN A 26 -3.73 23.20 13.21
N ALA A 27 -4.91 22.74 13.66
CA ALA A 27 -5.05 21.57 14.51
C ALA A 27 -6.06 20.58 13.93
N ALA A 28 -6.00 19.32 14.37
CA ALA A 28 -7.04 18.33 14.12
C ALA A 28 -8.42 18.85 14.58
N SER A 29 -9.46 18.63 13.77
CA SER A 29 -10.82 19.08 14.07
C SER A 29 -11.79 17.91 14.14
N GLY A 30 -12.48 17.74 15.26
CA GLY A 30 -13.43 16.64 15.46
C GLY A 30 -12.78 15.26 15.50
N LEU A 31 -13.63 14.23 15.46
CA LEU A 31 -13.21 12.83 15.57
C LEU A 31 -12.37 12.40 14.36
N GLN A 32 -11.34 11.61 14.59
CA GLN A 32 -10.62 10.93 13.52
C GLN A 32 -11.50 9.81 12.96
N VAL A 33 -11.86 9.90 11.68
CA VAL A 33 -12.75 8.99 10.96
C VAL A 33 -12.00 8.05 10.01
N GLY A 34 -10.68 8.24 9.86
CA GLY A 34 -9.85 7.39 9.03
C GLY A 34 -8.38 7.82 9.00
N GLU A 35 -7.62 7.15 8.16
CA GLU A 35 -6.22 7.42 7.87
C GLU A 35 -5.91 7.07 6.40
N ALA A 36 -4.96 7.76 5.81
CA ALA A 36 -4.48 7.50 4.45
C ALA A 36 -2.98 7.79 4.38
N ARG A 37 -2.37 7.51 3.22
CA ARG A 37 -0.98 7.89 2.96
C ARG A 37 -0.90 8.93 1.85
N VAL A 38 -0.02 9.91 2.01
CA VAL A 38 0.15 11.01 1.07
C VAL A 38 1.17 10.63 0.01
N TYR A 39 0.79 10.83 -1.26
CA TYR A 39 1.69 10.72 -2.41
C TYR A 39 2.19 12.08 -2.85
N PHE A 40 1.30 13.07 -3.01
CA PHE A 40 1.65 14.41 -3.49
C PHE A 40 0.54 15.41 -3.14
N TYR A 41 0.83 16.70 -3.19
CA TYR A 41 -0.19 17.74 -3.26
C TYR A 41 0.30 18.95 -4.06
N SER A 42 -0.63 19.64 -4.71
CA SER A 42 -0.37 20.86 -5.49
C SER A 42 -1.61 21.75 -5.50
N LEU A 43 -1.48 22.99 -5.96
CA LEU A 43 -2.65 23.80 -6.30
C LEU A 43 -3.46 23.14 -7.41
N THR A 44 -4.76 23.42 -7.47
CA THR A 44 -5.64 22.93 -8.55
C THR A 44 -5.74 24.00 -9.65
N ASP A 45 -4.90 23.90 -10.68
CA ASP A 45 -5.01 24.62 -11.99
C ASP A 45 -5.31 26.13 -11.86
N ASP A 46 -4.81 26.78 -10.81
CA ASP A 46 -5.02 28.21 -10.52
C ASP A 46 -4.00 28.72 -9.48
N THR A 47 -3.73 30.03 -9.54
CA THR A 47 -2.87 30.71 -8.57
C THR A 47 -3.53 30.75 -7.18
N TYR A 48 -2.74 30.56 -6.12
CA TYR A 48 -3.22 30.78 -4.76
C TYR A 48 -3.62 32.24 -4.54
N LYS A 49 -4.90 32.47 -4.24
CA LYS A 49 -5.49 33.80 -4.03
C LYS A 49 -5.78 34.04 -2.56
N ASP A 50 -6.41 33.07 -1.91
CA ASP A 50 -6.80 33.09 -0.50
C ASP A 50 -7.32 31.70 -0.08
N ALA A 51 -8.03 31.63 1.04
CA ALA A 51 -8.61 30.40 1.57
C ALA A 51 -9.68 29.74 0.67
N ALA A 52 -10.15 30.40 -0.39
CA ALA A 52 -11.03 29.81 -1.39
C ALA A 52 -10.28 29.02 -2.47
N SER A 53 -8.96 29.18 -2.59
CA SER A 53 -8.15 28.38 -3.51
C SER A 53 -8.11 26.91 -3.10
N SER A 54 -8.28 26.01 -4.07
CA SER A 54 -8.23 24.57 -3.87
C SER A 54 -6.85 23.99 -4.14
N PHE A 55 -6.55 22.90 -3.44
CA PHE A 55 -5.38 22.07 -3.64
C PHE A 55 -5.83 20.64 -3.94
N ASP A 56 -5.12 19.98 -4.86
CA ASP A 56 -5.26 18.56 -5.10
C ASP A 56 -4.38 17.79 -4.13
N LEU A 57 -4.97 16.83 -3.42
CA LEU A 57 -4.28 15.96 -2.47
C LEU A 57 -4.32 14.52 -2.97
N TYR A 58 -3.18 14.02 -3.42
CA TYR A 58 -3.01 12.67 -3.94
C TYR A 58 -2.76 11.71 -2.77
N LEU A 59 -3.67 10.77 -2.57
CA LEU A 59 -3.65 9.80 -1.48
C LEU A 59 -3.63 8.36 -1.99
N TYR A 60 -3.06 7.47 -1.19
CA TYR A 60 -3.13 6.02 -1.40
C TYR A 60 -3.39 5.29 -0.08
N ASP A 61 -3.85 4.04 -0.16
CA ASP A 61 -4.18 3.21 1.01
C ASP A 61 -5.16 3.93 1.96
N ILE A 62 -6.21 4.53 1.41
CA ILE A 62 -7.24 5.24 2.18
C ILE A 62 -8.05 4.23 3.00
N GLN A 63 -8.08 4.41 4.32
CA GLN A 63 -8.81 3.56 5.27
C GLN A 63 -9.80 4.40 6.07
N THR A 64 -11.09 4.15 5.92
CA THR A 64 -12.10 4.70 6.84
C THR A 64 -12.31 3.78 8.03
N PHE A 65 -12.74 4.34 9.16
CA PHE A 65 -12.93 3.60 10.39
C PHE A 65 -14.37 3.15 10.58
N THR A 66 -14.52 1.98 11.20
CA THR A 66 -15.79 1.50 11.78
C THR A 66 -15.62 1.39 13.28
N VAL A 67 -16.41 2.14 14.04
CA VAL A 67 -16.41 2.09 15.51
C VAL A 67 -17.47 1.11 15.98
N LEU A 68 -17.03 0.09 16.70
CA LEU A 68 -17.87 -0.93 17.32
C LEU A 68 -17.99 -0.63 18.80
N LYS A 69 -19.15 -0.15 19.24
CA LYS A 69 -19.45 0.02 20.67
C LYS A 69 -19.91 -1.31 21.23
N CYS A 70 -19.23 -1.80 22.25
CA CYS A 70 -19.37 -3.18 22.70
C CYS A 70 -19.95 -3.29 24.13
N THR A 71 -20.26 -4.52 24.54
CA THR A 71 -20.32 -4.88 25.96
C THR A 71 -18.95 -4.69 26.63
N GLY A 72 -18.91 -4.73 27.97
CA GLY A 72 -17.67 -4.60 28.73
C GLY A 72 -16.56 -5.52 28.19
N PHE A 73 -15.37 -4.98 27.99
CA PHE A 73 -14.17 -5.76 27.74
C PHE A 73 -12.91 -5.06 28.27
N THR A 74 -11.85 -5.83 28.47
CA THR A 74 -10.55 -5.35 28.92
C THR A 74 -9.82 -4.64 27.77
N SER A 75 -9.71 -3.31 27.85
CA SER A 75 -9.11 -2.48 26.79
C SER A 75 -7.70 -2.92 26.34
N SER A 76 -6.86 -3.41 27.26
CA SER A 76 -5.51 -3.91 26.94
C SER A 76 -5.48 -5.22 26.14
N ASP A 77 -6.61 -5.92 26.05
CA ASP A 77 -6.73 -7.13 25.23
C ASP A 77 -6.96 -6.83 23.74
N VAL A 78 -7.27 -5.57 23.40
CA VAL A 78 -7.37 -5.08 22.02
C VAL A 78 -6.24 -4.09 21.77
N VAL A 79 -5.22 -4.54 21.04
CA VAL A 79 -4.08 -3.70 20.65
C VAL A 79 -4.22 -3.36 19.17
N LYS A 80 -3.77 -2.15 18.79
CA LYS A 80 -3.67 -1.71 17.40
C LYS A 80 -2.98 -2.77 16.54
N GLY A 81 -3.58 -3.10 15.40
CA GLY A 81 -3.12 -4.10 14.43
C GLY A 81 -3.66 -5.52 14.64
N MET A 82 -4.48 -5.78 15.66
CA MET A 82 -5.11 -7.10 15.84
C MET A 82 -6.26 -7.31 14.85
N LYS A 83 -6.41 -8.54 14.34
CA LYS A 83 -7.57 -8.91 13.50
C LYS A 83 -8.84 -8.92 14.36
N ILE A 84 -9.94 -8.37 13.85
CA ILE A 84 -11.26 -8.34 14.49
C ILE A 84 -12.25 -8.96 13.52
N ARG A 85 -13.04 -9.94 13.96
CA ARG A 85 -14.04 -10.61 13.11
C ARG A 85 -15.38 -10.77 13.81
N GLY A 86 -16.47 -10.53 13.09
CA GLY A 86 -17.84 -10.82 13.52
C GLY A 86 -18.10 -12.32 13.46
N LEU A 87 -18.62 -12.90 14.55
CA LEU A 87 -18.85 -14.34 14.63
C LEU A 87 -19.98 -14.80 13.68
N SER A 88 -21.01 -13.99 13.49
CA SER A 88 -22.20 -14.35 12.69
C SER A 88 -22.14 -13.77 11.29
N SER A 89 -21.68 -12.52 11.15
CA SER A 89 -21.57 -11.83 9.86
C SER A 89 -20.38 -12.30 9.02
N GLY A 90 -19.32 -12.80 9.67
CA GLY A 90 -18.03 -13.03 9.02
C GLY A 90 -17.30 -11.74 8.63
N ALA A 91 -17.84 -10.56 8.95
CA ALA A 91 -17.20 -9.29 8.67
C ALA A 91 -15.88 -9.20 9.42
N GLU A 92 -14.83 -8.70 8.78
CA GLU A 92 -13.49 -8.66 9.35
C GLU A 92 -12.77 -7.34 9.08
N GLY A 93 -11.77 -7.05 9.90
CA GLY A 93 -10.85 -5.92 9.72
C GLY A 93 -9.74 -5.96 10.76
N PHE A 94 -9.00 -4.87 10.90
CA PHE A 94 -7.93 -4.75 11.89
C PHE A 94 -8.20 -3.60 12.86
N ALA A 95 -7.83 -3.77 14.12
CA ALA A 95 -7.95 -2.73 15.13
C ALA A 95 -7.07 -1.53 14.73
N ALA A 96 -7.68 -0.40 14.38
CA ALA A 96 -6.98 0.82 13.99
C ALA A 96 -6.36 1.55 15.20
N LYS A 97 -6.91 1.32 16.40
CA LYS A 97 -6.50 1.89 17.68
C LYS A 97 -6.53 0.83 18.78
N ASN A 98 -5.88 1.11 19.92
CA ASN A 98 -6.03 0.28 21.11
C ASN A 98 -7.47 0.35 21.63
N GLY A 99 -7.94 -0.70 22.28
CA GLY A 99 -9.26 -0.77 22.89
C GLY A 99 -9.51 0.42 23.82
N GLY A 100 -10.71 0.98 23.75
CA GLY A 100 -11.10 2.09 24.63
C GLY A 100 -10.51 3.46 24.26
N SER A 101 -9.73 3.58 23.18
CA SER A 101 -9.01 4.83 22.84
C SER A 101 -9.91 5.96 22.34
N THR A 102 -11.14 5.66 21.89
CA THR A 102 -12.12 6.67 21.42
C THR A 102 -13.30 6.85 22.37
N GLY A 103 -13.40 5.98 23.39
CA GLY A 103 -14.51 5.90 24.33
C GLY A 103 -14.50 4.56 25.06
N GLY A 104 -15.15 4.48 26.22
CA GLY A 104 -15.20 3.23 27.00
C GLY A 104 -15.90 2.10 26.24
N ASN A 105 -15.28 0.92 26.20
CA ASN A 105 -15.76 -0.27 25.48
C ASN A 105 -15.97 -0.07 23.97
N GLU A 106 -15.09 0.72 23.33
CA GLU A 106 -15.08 0.89 21.88
C GLU A 106 -13.88 0.20 21.22
N ILE A 107 -14.13 -0.45 20.09
CA ILE A 107 -13.12 -1.01 19.21
C ILE A 107 -13.21 -0.28 17.87
N VAL A 108 -12.13 0.37 17.45
CA VAL A 108 -12.04 1.04 16.15
C VAL A 108 -11.40 0.07 15.15
N VAL A 109 -12.08 -0.21 14.05
CA VAL A 109 -11.66 -1.16 13.02
C VAL A 109 -11.39 -0.40 11.71
N SER A 110 -10.29 -0.72 11.03
CA SER A 110 -9.98 -0.29 9.65
C SER A 110 -9.85 -1.52 8.73
N GLN A 111 -9.71 -1.28 7.42
CA GLN A 111 -9.62 -2.34 6.40
C GLN A 111 -10.82 -3.31 6.49
N THR A 112 -12.03 -2.76 6.66
CA THR A 112 -13.23 -3.57 6.90
C THR A 112 -13.70 -4.24 5.60
N THR A 113 -13.85 -5.55 5.64
CA THR A 113 -14.47 -6.37 4.60
C THR A 113 -15.76 -6.98 5.15
N GLY A 114 -16.85 -6.88 4.40
CA GLY A 114 -18.18 -7.29 4.86
C GLY A 114 -18.84 -6.23 5.76
N THR A 115 -19.91 -6.60 6.46
CA THR A 115 -20.68 -5.67 7.30
C THR A 115 -20.98 -6.32 8.65
N PHE A 116 -20.47 -5.72 9.73
CA PHE A 116 -20.78 -6.15 11.10
C PHE A 116 -22.26 -5.97 11.41
N ILE A 117 -22.79 -6.79 12.31
CA ILE A 117 -24.21 -6.84 12.68
C ILE A 117 -24.36 -6.53 14.16
N LYS A 118 -25.31 -5.65 14.51
CA LYS A 118 -25.64 -5.35 15.91
C LYS A 118 -26.11 -6.62 16.64
N GLY A 119 -25.60 -6.82 17.85
CA GLY A 119 -25.91 -7.96 18.72
C GLY A 119 -24.99 -9.17 18.51
N GLU A 120 -24.16 -9.20 17.47
CA GLU A 120 -23.24 -10.31 17.27
C GLU A 120 -22.04 -10.26 18.23
N GLN A 121 -21.45 -11.43 18.50
CA GLN A 121 -20.19 -11.54 19.24
C GLN A 121 -18.99 -11.31 18.33
N LEU A 122 -17.94 -10.71 18.89
CA LEU A 122 -16.67 -10.52 18.22
C LEU A 122 -15.68 -11.65 18.56
N VAL A 123 -14.91 -12.03 17.54
CA VAL A 123 -13.70 -12.85 17.65
C VAL A 123 -12.51 -11.92 17.50
N ILE A 124 -11.79 -11.71 18.61
CA ILE A 124 -10.58 -10.90 18.62
C ILE A 124 -9.39 -11.81 18.31
N ASN A 125 -8.73 -11.51 17.21
CA ASN A 125 -7.47 -12.09 16.76
C ASN A 125 -7.51 -13.62 16.58
N GLU A 126 -8.66 -14.12 16.10
CA GLU A 126 -8.94 -15.55 15.87
C GLU A 126 -8.78 -16.44 17.12
N ARG A 127 -8.97 -15.87 18.31
CA ARG A 127 -8.92 -16.61 19.58
C ARG A 127 -10.32 -17.02 20.00
N LEU A 128 -10.49 -18.30 20.31
CA LEU A 128 -11.80 -18.89 20.62
C LEU A 128 -12.04 -19.12 22.13
N SER A 129 -10.98 -19.11 22.94
CA SER A 129 -11.02 -19.37 24.39
C SER A 129 -10.11 -18.41 25.17
N GLY A 130 -10.44 -18.18 26.45
CA GLY A 130 -9.61 -17.42 27.40
C GLY A 130 -9.71 -15.88 27.34
N TYR A 131 -10.64 -15.32 26.55
CA TYR A 131 -10.85 -13.88 26.42
C TYR A 131 -12.33 -13.55 26.43
N GLU A 132 -12.64 -12.34 26.88
CA GLU A 132 -13.98 -11.76 26.78
C GLU A 132 -14.37 -11.70 25.30
N LYS A 133 -15.59 -12.13 24.99
CA LYS A 133 -16.18 -12.07 23.65
C LYS A 133 -17.18 -10.93 23.63
N PRO A 134 -16.71 -9.67 23.48
CA PRO A 134 -17.62 -8.54 23.49
C PRO A 134 -18.67 -8.69 22.40
N SER A 135 -19.91 -8.34 22.74
CA SER A 135 -21.01 -8.27 21.78
C SER A 135 -21.23 -6.83 21.32
N ILE A 136 -21.54 -6.64 20.05
CA ILE A 136 -21.72 -5.31 19.46
C ILE A 136 -23.07 -4.73 19.89
N LYS A 137 -23.08 -3.53 20.48
CA LYS A 137 -24.29 -2.78 20.85
C LYS A 137 -24.69 -1.76 19.80
N GLU A 138 -23.71 -1.11 19.18
CA GLU A 138 -23.90 -0.06 18.19
C GLU A 138 -22.72 -0.08 17.22
N ILE A 139 -22.99 0.24 15.97
CA ILE A 139 -21.98 0.32 14.90
C ILE A 139 -22.07 1.72 14.33
N VAL A 140 -20.91 2.39 14.27
CA VAL A 140 -20.75 3.68 13.58
C VAL A 140 -19.72 3.45 12.49
N ALA A 141 -20.18 3.22 11.26
CA ALA A 141 -19.32 3.04 10.09
C ALA A 141 -19.12 4.37 9.39
N TYR A 142 -17.88 4.86 9.36
CA TYR A 142 -17.53 6.06 8.62
C TYR A 142 -17.22 5.73 7.17
N THR A 143 -17.64 6.64 6.29
CA THR A 143 -17.43 6.57 4.85
C THR A 143 -16.61 7.78 4.40
N VAL A 144 -16.26 7.81 3.11
CA VAL A 144 -15.60 8.98 2.50
C VAL A 144 -16.39 10.25 2.76
N ASP A 145 -17.73 10.18 2.74
CA ASP A 145 -18.62 11.32 2.97
C ASP A 145 -18.36 12.00 4.33
N ASP A 146 -17.83 11.27 5.31
CA ASP A 146 -17.59 11.76 6.66
C ASP A 146 -16.32 12.60 6.78
N ILE A 147 -15.38 12.51 5.82
CA ILE A 147 -14.08 13.21 5.85
C ILE A 147 -14.28 14.71 5.53
N LYS A 148 -14.31 15.57 6.55
CA LYS A 148 -14.48 17.02 6.39
C LYS A 148 -13.16 17.78 6.37
N SER A 149 -12.14 17.29 7.08
CA SER A 149 -10.81 17.86 7.05
C SER A 149 -9.73 16.78 7.10
N VAL A 150 -8.51 17.16 6.78
CA VAL A 150 -7.31 16.32 6.91
C VAL A 150 -6.31 16.98 7.86
N PHE A 151 -5.51 16.17 8.56
CA PHE A 151 -4.53 16.65 9.51
C PHE A 151 -3.26 15.80 9.52
N GLN A 152 -2.11 16.46 9.68
CA GLN A 152 -0.81 15.82 9.83
C GLN A 152 0.02 16.62 10.86
N ASP A 153 0.51 15.95 11.90
CA ASP A 153 1.35 16.53 12.94
C ASP A 153 2.80 16.60 12.45
N ALA A 154 3.32 17.82 12.32
CA ALA A 154 4.68 18.05 11.81
C ALA A 154 5.74 17.56 12.80
N ASN A 155 5.54 17.79 14.11
CA ASN A 155 6.49 17.42 15.15
C ASN A 155 6.64 15.90 15.27
N GLY A 156 5.55 15.16 15.01
CA GLY A 156 5.54 13.70 14.98
C GLY A 156 6.25 13.09 13.77
N ILE A 157 6.60 13.88 12.75
CA ILE A 157 7.17 13.40 11.48
C ILE A 157 8.62 13.81 11.31
N ASP A 158 8.91 15.11 11.35
CA ASP A 158 10.25 15.66 11.17
C ASP A 158 10.36 17.02 11.85
N SER A 159 11.34 17.15 12.74
CA SER A 159 11.68 18.40 13.43
C SER A 159 12.07 19.57 12.51
N GLY A 160 12.38 19.31 11.23
CA GLY A 160 12.64 20.33 10.21
C GLY A 160 11.37 20.98 9.62
N LEU A 161 10.19 20.45 9.92
CA LEU A 161 8.91 20.98 9.46
C LEU A 161 8.44 22.12 10.38
N LEU A 162 8.03 23.23 9.78
CA LEU A 162 7.79 24.47 10.53
C LEU A 162 6.42 24.56 11.19
N SER A 163 5.41 23.83 10.71
CA SER A 163 4.04 23.86 11.24
C SER A 163 3.22 22.64 10.83
N ASP A 164 2.17 22.33 11.59
CA ASP A 164 1.26 21.21 11.29
C ASP A 164 0.43 21.42 10.02
N PHE A 165 0.14 20.32 9.33
CA PHE A 165 -0.83 20.34 8.24
C PHE A 165 -2.24 20.24 8.74
N SER A 166 -3.08 21.17 8.27
CA SER A 166 -4.51 20.95 8.19
C SER A 166 -5.10 21.62 6.97
N ALA A 167 -6.13 21.00 6.39
CA ALA A 167 -6.94 21.56 5.32
C ALA A 167 -8.38 21.06 5.41
N ASP A 168 -9.33 21.91 5.03
CA ASP A 168 -10.71 21.49 4.76
C ASP A 168 -10.75 20.70 3.45
N THR A 169 -11.57 19.66 3.40
CA THR A 169 -11.93 19.01 2.14
C THR A 169 -12.89 19.89 1.35
N VAL A 170 -12.74 19.90 0.03
CA VAL A 170 -13.72 20.57 -0.84
C VAL A 170 -15.02 19.77 -0.80
N LEU A 171 -16.12 20.44 -0.45
CA LEU A 171 -17.43 19.80 -0.33
C LEU A 171 -18.31 20.10 -1.55
N TYR A 172 -18.70 19.03 -2.26
CA TYR A 172 -19.54 19.06 -3.44
C TYR A 172 -21.01 18.96 -3.07
N ASP A 173 -21.86 19.53 -3.93
CA ASP A 173 -23.31 19.38 -3.80
C ASP A 173 -23.74 17.95 -4.11
N ARG A 174 -24.48 17.36 -3.18
CA ARG A 174 -25.28 16.16 -3.37
C ARG A 174 -26.75 16.52 -3.24
N ILE A 175 -27.51 16.24 -4.29
CA ILE A 175 -28.97 16.36 -4.30
C ILE A 175 -29.52 15.01 -3.83
N LEU A 176 -30.36 15.06 -2.81
CA LEU A 176 -31.08 13.88 -2.36
C LEU A 176 -32.29 13.60 -3.23
N SER A 177 -32.60 12.32 -3.41
CA SER A 177 -33.82 11.89 -4.09
C SER A 177 -35.05 12.46 -3.36
N GLY A 178 -35.86 13.23 -4.08
CA GLY A 178 -37.04 13.93 -3.53
C GLY A 178 -36.78 15.37 -3.06
N PHE A 179 -35.54 15.86 -3.07
CA PHE A 179 -35.16 17.23 -2.70
C PHE A 179 -34.88 18.08 -3.96
N HIS A 180 -35.90 18.31 -4.78
CA HIS A 180 -35.76 19.00 -6.08
C HIS A 180 -36.42 20.39 -6.15
N LEU A 181 -37.07 20.85 -5.09
CA LEU A 181 -37.82 22.12 -5.07
C LEU A 181 -37.20 23.12 -4.08
N GLN A 182 -37.43 24.42 -4.28
CA GLN A 182 -37.18 25.43 -3.24
C GLN A 182 -37.98 25.02 -2.01
N ILE A 183 -37.30 24.70 -0.91
CA ILE A 183 -37.98 24.24 0.28
C ILE A 183 -38.08 25.39 1.25
N LYS A 184 -39.28 25.59 1.82
CA LYS A 184 -39.50 26.57 2.88
C LYS A 184 -38.84 26.05 4.16
N LEU A 185 -37.73 26.67 4.53
CA LEU A 185 -36.93 26.38 5.70
C LEU A 185 -37.45 27.29 6.82
N ILE A 186 -38.09 26.71 7.83
CA ILE A 186 -38.40 27.42 9.06
C ILE A 186 -37.18 27.27 9.95
N LEU A 187 -36.41 28.35 10.13
CA LEU A 187 -35.15 28.34 10.87
C LEU A 187 -35.39 28.95 12.26
N TRP A 188 -35.63 28.07 13.23
CA TRP A 188 -35.78 28.40 14.63
C TRP A 188 -34.85 27.49 15.41
N ASN A 189 -33.52 27.73 15.36
CA ASN A 189 -32.45 26.85 15.91
C ASN A 189 -32.42 25.39 15.39
N CYS A 190 -33.43 25.01 14.62
CA CYS A 190 -33.61 23.72 13.98
C CYS A 190 -34.20 23.94 12.58
N LEU A 191 -33.95 22.97 11.69
CA LEU A 191 -34.52 22.89 10.36
C LEU A 191 -35.72 21.97 10.37
N GLN A 192 -36.90 22.50 10.07
CA GLN A 192 -38.12 21.71 9.95
C GLN A 192 -38.58 21.63 8.51
N LEU A 193 -38.91 20.41 8.06
CA LEU A 193 -39.56 20.16 6.78
C LEU A 193 -41.00 19.71 7.01
N LEU A 194 -41.96 20.40 6.40
CA LEU A 194 -43.38 20.10 6.57
C LEU A 194 -43.84 18.81 5.87
N SER A 195 -43.10 18.34 4.85
CA SER A 195 -43.56 17.26 3.95
C SER A 195 -42.58 16.11 3.70
N ILE A 196 -41.40 16.08 4.36
CA ILE A 196 -40.37 15.04 4.12
C ILE A 196 -39.78 14.59 5.46
N MET A 197 -39.55 13.28 5.64
CA MET A 197 -38.81 12.74 6.78
C MET A 197 -37.32 12.53 6.45
N PHE A 198 -36.45 13.08 7.29
CA PHE A 198 -35.00 12.93 7.28
C PHE A 198 -34.53 11.56 7.78
N ALA A 199 -35.19 10.98 8.81
CA ALA A 199 -34.70 9.79 9.51
C ALA A 199 -34.91 8.45 8.76
N GLY A 200 -35.61 8.44 7.62
CA GLY A 200 -36.11 7.20 7.04
C GLY A 200 -35.72 6.85 5.61
N LYS A 201 -35.11 7.75 4.82
CA LYS A 201 -35.01 7.50 3.37
C LYS A 201 -33.78 7.99 2.59
N VAL A 202 -32.80 8.69 3.17
CA VAL A 202 -31.99 9.58 2.29
C VAL A 202 -30.56 9.96 2.74
N GLY A 203 -29.87 9.19 3.58
CA GLY A 203 -28.41 9.38 3.76
C GLY A 203 -27.98 10.74 4.35
N ILE A 204 -28.76 11.27 5.30
CA ILE A 204 -28.33 12.35 6.21
C ILE A 204 -28.11 11.74 7.58
N ASN A 205 -26.92 11.93 8.12
CA ASN A 205 -26.54 11.50 9.47
C ASN A 205 -26.11 12.72 10.31
N THR A 206 -26.03 12.55 11.63
CA THR A 206 -25.31 13.51 12.49
C THR A 206 -23.89 13.70 11.98
N GLY A 207 -23.40 14.94 11.89
CA GLY A 207 -22.12 15.28 11.27
C GLY A 207 -22.20 15.64 9.78
N SER A 208 -23.32 15.40 9.12
CA SER A 208 -23.54 15.86 7.74
C SER A 208 -23.51 17.38 7.68
N ILE A 209 -22.92 17.92 6.61
CA ILE A 209 -22.93 19.36 6.32
C ILE A 209 -24.06 19.64 5.34
N ILE A 210 -24.91 20.59 5.70
CA ILE A 210 -25.95 21.10 4.82
C ILE A 210 -25.61 22.52 4.38
N ALA A 211 -26.03 22.88 3.18
CA ALA A 211 -25.90 24.22 2.64
C ALA A 211 -27.26 24.78 2.21
N TYR A 212 -27.46 26.05 2.52
CA TYR A 212 -28.61 26.85 2.08
C TYR A 212 -28.19 28.31 1.93
N ASN A 213 -28.95 29.07 1.13
CA ASN A 213 -28.69 30.49 0.94
C ASN A 213 -29.36 31.29 2.07
N GLY A 214 -28.54 31.94 2.90
CA GLY A 214 -28.95 32.83 3.97
C GLY A 214 -28.94 34.29 3.54
N GLU A 215 -28.59 35.20 4.47
CA GLU A 215 -28.58 36.67 4.24
C GLU A 215 -27.28 37.20 3.60
N GLY A 216 -26.48 36.34 2.95
CA GLY A 216 -25.17 36.66 2.39
C GLY A 216 -25.01 36.32 0.91
N SER A 217 -23.89 36.76 0.31
CA SER A 217 -23.53 36.49 -1.09
C SER A 217 -23.02 35.06 -1.34
N VAL A 218 -22.73 34.31 -0.28
CA VAL A 218 -22.27 32.91 -0.31
C VAL A 218 -23.18 32.03 0.55
N PRO A 219 -23.32 30.73 0.26
CA PRO A 219 -24.15 29.83 1.06
C PRO A 219 -23.65 29.72 2.50
N SER A 220 -24.57 29.44 3.43
CA SER A 220 -24.18 29.07 4.80
C SER A 220 -24.08 27.56 4.95
N PHE A 221 -22.96 27.10 5.53
CA PHE A 221 -22.73 25.70 5.83
C PHE A 221 -23.02 25.46 7.30
N ASN A 222 -23.90 24.51 7.60
CA ASN A 222 -24.23 24.12 8.97
C ASN A 222 -24.09 22.61 9.17
N LYS A 223 -23.58 22.22 10.34
CA LYS A 223 -23.45 20.82 10.75
C LYS A 223 -24.75 20.35 11.37
N VAL A 224 -25.22 19.17 10.98
CA VAL A 224 -26.34 18.50 11.65
C VAL A 224 -25.86 17.90 12.97
N THR A 225 -26.36 18.39 14.09
CA THR A 225 -25.99 17.90 15.43
C THR A 225 -26.96 16.87 15.99
N ASN A 226 -28.23 16.93 15.58
CA ASN A 226 -29.25 15.99 16.00
C ASN A 226 -30.34 15.84 14.93
N ILE A 227 -30.97 14.68 14.90
CA ILE A 227 -32.15 14.39 14.10
C ILE A 227 -33.25 13.95 15.08
N SER A 228 -34.41 14.62 15.04
CA SER A 228 -35.55 14.27 15.91
C SER A 228 -35.94 12.80 15.74
N THR A 229 -36.50 12.18 16.78
CA THR A 229 -37.03 10.80 16.76
C THR A 229 -38.05 10.56 15.65
N GLU A 230 -38.86 11.56 15.32
CA GLU A 230 -39.85 11.51 14.23
C GLU A 230 -39.23 11.74 12.85
N GLY A 231 -37.94 12.08 12.80
CA GLY A 231 -37.20 12.40 11.58
C GLY A 231 -37.63 13.67 10.88
N LYS A 232 -38.36 14.59 11.52
CA LYS A 232 -38.91 15.79 10.86
C LYS A 232 -38.10 17.07 11.11
N THR A 233 -37.21 17.05 12.10
CA THR A 233 -36.44 18.21 12.53
C THR A 233 -34.94 17.89 12.59
N LEU A 234 -34.09 18.73 12.01
CA LEU A 234 -32.63 18.69 12.17
C LEU A 234 -32.19 19.82 13.10
N THR A 235 -31.40 19.54 14.12
CA THR A 235 -30.71 20.59 14.88
C THR A 235 -29.42 20.96 14.17
N LEU A 236 -29.16 22.26 14.01
CA LEU A 236 -28.04 22.77 13.23
C LEU A 236 -27.06 23.53 14.11
N ALA A 237 -25.76 23.31 13.88
CA ALA A 237 -24.68 24.10 14.45
C ALA A 237 -23.98 24.96 13.39
N ALA A 238 -23.49 26.12 13.82
CA ALA A 238 -22.61 26.96 13.03
C ALA A 238 -21.32 26.21 12.66
N THR A 239 -20.73 26.56 11.52
CA THR A 239 -19.39 26.11 11.12
C THR A 239 -18.47 27.32 10.98
N THR A 240 -17.16 27.10 10.98
CA THR A 240 -16.19 28.19 10.74
C THR A 240 -16.48 28.86 9.41
N SER A 241 -16.56 30.20 9.39
CA SER A 241 -16.71 30.99 8.17
C SER A 241 -15.44 30.97 7.34
N VAL A 242 -15.57 30.80 6.02
CA VAL A 242 -14.45 30.91 5.07
C VAL A 242 -14.87 31.92 4.01
N THR A 243 -14.16 33.05 3.94
CA THR A 243 -14.44 34.13 2.99
C THR A 243 -14.50 33.59 1.56
N GLY A 244 -15.53 33.96 0.81
CA GLY A 244 -15.74 33.48 -0.58
C GLY A 244 -16.33 32.07 -0.70
N VAL A 245 -16.31 31.26 0.36
CA VAL A 245 -16.80 29.86 0.33
C VAL A 245 -18.07 29.67 1.17
N ASN A 246 -18.06 30.07 2.44
CA ASN A 246 -19.20 29.89 3.33
C ASN A 246 -19.29 30.95 4.44
N LEU A 247 -20.51 31.37 4.75
CA LEU A 247 -20.76 32.34 5.82
C LEU A 247 -20.65 31.74 7.23
N GLY A 248 -20.93 30.45 7.39
CA GLY A 248 -20.72 29.71 8.65
C GLY A 248 -21.73 29.98 9.78
N VAL A 249 -22.57 31.01 9.66
CA VAL A 249 -23.60 31.35 10.66
C VAL A 249 -24.88 30.54 10.47
N THR A 250 -25.54 30.18 11.57
CA THR A 250 -26.94 29.73 11.48
C THR A 250 -27.83 30.93 11.18
N ALA A 251 -28.95 30.71 10.48
CA ALA A 251 -29.90 31.79 10.22
C ALA A 251 -30.46 32.39 11.52
N ALA A 252 -30.76 33.69 11.50
CA ALA A 252 -31.32 34.40 12.66
C ALA A 252 -32.64 33.77 13.13
N THR A 253 -32.82 33.69 14.45
CA THR A 253 -34.01 33.12 15.10
C THR A 253 -35.27 33.84 14.59
N ASN A 254 -36.34 33.08 14.32
CA ASN A 254 -37.66 33.56 13.87
C ASN A 254 -37.75 34.04 12.41
N LYS A 255 -36.81 33.68 11.54
CA LYS A 255 -36.92 33.92 10.09
C LYS A 255 -37.30 32.65 9.34
N THR A 256 -38.14 32.82 8.32
CA THR A 256 -38.47 31.77 7.35
C THR A 256 -37.84 32.14 6.02
N THR A 257 -36.97 31.29 5.49
CA THR A 257 -36.34 31.48 4.18
C THR A 257 -36.74 30.35 3.24
N SER A 258 -36.88 30.63 1.95
CA SER A 258 -37.10 29.61 0.93
C SER A 258 -35.85 29.55 0.07
N SER A 259 -35.11 28.45 0.13
CA SER A 259 -33.91 28.28 -0.69
C SER A 259 -33.76 26.83 -1.15
N THR A 260 -32.82 26.63 -2.06
CA THR A 260 -32.34 25.29 -2.39
C THR A 260 -31.60 24.71 -1.18
N PHE A 261 -31.96 23.48 -0.81
CA PHE A 261 -31.26 22.69 0.19
C PHE A 261 -30.29 21.74 -0.52
N ARG A 262 -29.05 21.67 -0.03
CA ARG A 262 -28.01 20.75 -0.54
C ARG A 262 -27.29 20.09 0.62
N ILE A 263 -26.88 18.84 0.43
CA ILE A 263 -25.88 18.22 1.29
C ILE A 263 -24.52 18.47 0.67
N LYS A 264 -23.56 18.83 1.51
CA LYS A 264 -22.16 19.07 1.15
C LYS A 264 -21.33 17.85 1.55
N VAL A 265 -20.79 17.12 0.58
CA VAL A 265 -19.97 15.91 0.79
C VAL A 265 -18.62 16.01 0.09
N PRO A 266 -17.54 15.50 0.69
CA PRO A 266 -16.26 15.32 0.00
C PRO A 266 -16.37 14.25 -1.09
N LYS A 267 -15.40 14.20 -2.00
CA LYS A 267 -15.29 13.14 -3.02
C LYS A 267 -13.83 12.73 -3.17
N VAL A 268 -13.60 11.42 -3.35
CA VAL A 268 -12.34 10.91 -3.88
C VAL A 268 -12.44 10.94 -5.40
N LEU A 269 -11.53 11.65 -6.05
CA LEU A 269 -11.47 11.78 -7.49
C LEU A 269 -10.59 10.65 -8.07
N ASN A 270 -10.82 10.29 -9.34
CA ASN A 270 -9.99 9.35 -10.11
C ASN A 270 -9.77 7.97 -9.48
N LEU A 271 -10.76 7.45 -8.73
CA LEU A 271 -10.63 6.14 -8.05
C LEU A 271 -10.31 4.98 -9.02
N GLU A 272 -10.84 5.04 -10.24
CA GLU A 272 -10.62 4.04 -11.30
C GLU A 272 -9.18 4.02 -11.83
N LYS A 273 -8.43 5.13 -11.69
CA LYS A 273 -7.03 5.27 -12.10
C LYS A 273 -6.12 5.53 -10.89
N SER A 274 -6.27 4.71 -9.86
CA SER A 274 -5.54 4.86 -8.59
C SER A 274 -4.20 4.12 -8.55
N GLY A 275 -3.74 3.54 -9.66
CA GLY A 275 -2.44 2.86 -9.74
C GLY A 275 -1.28 3.84 -9.61
N ILE A 276 -0.24 3.45 -8.87
CA ILE A 276 1.01 4.22 -8.75
C ILE A 276 2.04 3.64 -9.73
N TYR A 277 1.64 3.57 -10.99
CA TYR A 277 2.45 3.09 -12.11
C TYR A 277 1.92 3.72 -13.39
N ALA A 278 2.76 3.80 -14.43
CA ALA A 278 2.34 4.23 -15.76
C ALA A 278 2.45 3.05 -16.74
N GLU A 279 1.39 2.79 -17.51
CA GLU A 279 1.42 1.80 -18.58
C GLU A 279 2.25 2.30 -19.76
N LEU A 280 3.12 1.46 -20.27
CA LEU A 280 3.92 1.77 -21.46
C LEU A 280 3.03 1.69 -22.72
N PRO A 281 3.33 2.48 -23.76
CA PRO A 281 2.50 2.55 -24.97
C PRO A 281 2.53 1.27 -25.83
N LYS A 282 3.32 0.27 -25.45
CA LYS A 282 3.51 -1.01 -26.14
C LYS A 282 3.51 -2.13 -25.10
N SER A 283 2.94 -3.27 -25.46
CA SER A 283 3.04 -4.50 -24.68
C SER A 283 4.35 -5.23 -24.98
N ASP A 284 4.66 -6.22 -24.14
CA ASP A 284 5.80 -7.12 -24.31
C ASP A 284 7.13 -6.38 -24.43
N VAL A 285 7.31 -5.37 -23.57
CA VAL A 285 8.51 -4.53 -23.57
C VAL A 285 9.70 -5.37 -23.11
N ALA A 286 10.72 -5.45 -23.96
CA ALA A 286 11.93 -6.20 -23.72
C ALA A 286 12.98 -5.38 -22.95
N GLN A 287 13.01 -4.07 -23.21
CA GLN A 287 13.97 -3.15 -22.62
C GLN A 287 13.44 -1.71 -22.65
N VAL A 288 13.71 -0.96 -21.57
CA VAL A 288 13.57 0.50 -21.54
C VAL A 288 14.95 1.15 -21.73
N ASP A 289 15.07 2.13 -22.61
CA ASP A 289 16.31 2.87 -22.84
C ASP A 289 16.26 4.25 -22.18
N PHE A 290 17.25 4.53 -21.33
CA PHE A 290 17.37 5.76 -20.56
C PHE A 290 18.37 6.77 -21.12
N GLY A 291 19.02 6.49 -22.26
CA GLY A 291 20.13 7.30 -22.78
C GLY A 291 19.83 8.79 -22.97
N THR A 292 18.59 9.15 -23.33
CA THR A 292 18.12 10.56 -23.45
C THR A 292 16.93 10.85 -22.54
N SER A 293 16.82 10.11 -21.44
CA SER A 293 15.63 10.15 -20.59
C SER A 293 15.57 11.37 -19.66
N ASP A 294 14.35 11.85 -19.45
CA ASP A 294 14.04 12.85 -18.43
C ASP A 294 12.77 12.50 -17.64
N LEU A 295 12.74 12.96 -16.40
CA LEU A 295 11.65 12.73 -15.46
C LEU A 295 11.36 13.99 -14.68
N THR A 296 10.11 14.43 -14.68
CA THR A 296 9.66 15.52 -13.80
C THR A 296 9.39 14.98 -12.40
N ILE A 297 10.05 15.58 -11.42
CA ILE A 297 9.93 15.23 -10.01
C ILE A 297 9.57 16.46 -9.18
N SER A 298 8.80 16.25 -8.12
CA SER A 298 8.50 17.29 -7.14
C SER A 298 9.25 17.01 -5.84
N LYS A 299 9.75 18.07 -5.23
CA LYS A 299 10.51 18.02 -3.98
C LYS A 299 10.07 19.15 -3.06
N GLN A 300 10.05 18.86 -1.76
CA GLN A 300 9.89 19.88 -0.73
C GLN A 300 11.26 20.27 -0.16
N ILE A 301 11.58 21.55 -0.20
CA ILE A 301 12.79 22.13 0.39
C ILE A 301 12.42 22.68 1.78
N THR A 302 13.13 22.21 2.81
CA THR A 302 12.94 22.58 4.22
C THR A 302 14.28 22.94 4.90
N GLY A 303 14.23 23.44 6.13
CA GLY A 303 15.41 23.64 6.98
C GLY A 303 16.23 24.92 6.71
N GLY A 304 17.53 24.89 7.04
CA GLY A 304 18.43 26.05 6.97
C GLY A 304 18.55 26.82 5.65
N PRO A 305 18.38 26.24 4.44
CA PRO A 305 18.48 26.99 3.19
C PRO A 305 17.24 27.84 2.87
N THR A 306 16.15 27.73 3.64
CA THR A 306 14.88 28.40 3.32
C THR A 306 14.67 29.71 4.07
N ASN A 307 15.74 30.45 4.37
CA ASN A 307 15.65 31.74 5.04
C ASN A 307 15.40 32.85 4.02
N ILE A 308 14.32 33.60 4.21
CA ILE A 308 13.96 34.73 3.36
C ILE A 308 14.67 35.96 3.86
N SER A 309 15.46 36.58 2.98
CA SER A 309 16.17 37.82 3.26
C SER A 309 15.90 38.83 2.16
N ASN A 310 15.64 40.08 2.56
CA ASN A 310 15.25 41.16 1.64
C ASN A 310 14.04 40.80 0.77
N ASN A 311 13.05 40.11 1.37
CA ASN A 311 11.86 39.62 0.66
C ASN A 311 12.19 38.71 -0.54
N THR A 312 13.36 38.07 -0.52
CA THR A 312 13.84 37.19 -1.58
C THR A 312 14.37 35.89 -1.00
N ILE A 313 14.25 34.83 -1.78
CA ILE A 313 14.86 33.52 -1.51
C ILE A 313 15.38 32.92 -2.81
N THR A 314 16.58 32.35 -2.77
CA THR A 314 17.26 31.81 -3.95
C THR A 314 17.76 30.41 -3.67
N PHE A 315 17.57 29.51 -4.64
CA PHE A 315 18.10 28.16 -4.58
C PHE A 315 18.92 27.84 -5.82
N ASN A 316 20.01 27.11 -5.60
CA ASN A 316 20.68 26.38 -6.67
C ASN A 316 20.06 24.97 -6.78
N SER A 317 20.00 24.41 -7.98
CA SER A 317 19.44 23.09 -8.27
C SER A 317 20.07 21.96 -7.46
N SER A 318 21.27 22.16 -6.91
CA SER A 318 21.90 21.26 -5.94
C SER A 318 21.02 20.92 -4.73
N VAL A 319 20.07 21.78 -4.33
CA VAL A 319 19.08 21.45 -3.28
C VAL A 319 18.16 20.28 -3.68
N GLY A 320 18.01 20.04 -4.98
CA GLY A 320 17.27 18.93 -5.54
C GLY A 320 18.04 17.61 -5.54
N LEU A 321 19.39 17.66 -5.53
CA LEU A 321 20.24 16.47 -5.60
C LEU A 321 20.09 15.58 -4.38
N THR A 322 20.08 14.27 -4.60
CA THR A 322 20.03 13.26 -3.54
C THR A 322 20.63 11.97 -4.09
N THR A 323 21.95 11.84 -3.98
CA THR A 323 22.72 10.75 -4.59
C THR A 323 22.38 9.37 -4.03
N SER A 324 21.94 9.30 -2.77
CA SER A 324 21.48 8.06 -2.13
C SER A 324 20.26 7.44 -2.80
N VAL A 325 19.51 8.21 -3.58
CA VAL A 325 18.34 7.79 -4.36
C VAL A 325 18.51 8.09 -5.86
N GLY A 326 19.76 8.21 -6.32
CA GLY A 326 20.12 8.29 -7.74
C GLY A 326 19.87 9.63 -8.42
N ILE A 327 19.53 10.67 -7.65
CA ILE A 327 19.37 12.01 -8.19
C ILE A 327 20.74 12.70 -8.23
N THR A 328 21.36 12.66 -9.41
CA THR A 328 22.69 13.25 -9.68
C THR A 328 22.64 14.47 -10.61
N SER A 329 21.53 14.69 -11.32
CA SER A 329 21.32 15.85 -12.19
C SER A 329 19.87 16.30 -12.17
N VAL A 330 19.63 17.56 -11.80
CA VAL A 330 18.30 18.18 -11.74
C VAL A 330 18.34 19.65 -12.14
N PHE A 331 17.24 20.13 -12.71
CA PHE A 331 17.06 21.52 -13.16
C PHE A 331 15.65 22.00 -12.82
N PHE A 332 15.48 23.29 -12.56
CA PHE A 332 14.15 23.86 -12.30
C PHE A 332 13.29 23.89 -13.57
N GLU A 333 12.06 23.42 -13.45
CA GLU A 333 11.06 23.52 -14.52
C GLU A 333 10.54 24.97 -14.64
N PRO A 334 10.09 25.44 -15.82
CA PRO A 334 9.45 26.75 -15.94
C PRO A 334 8.31 26.92 -14.95
N TYR A 335 8.11 28.17 -14.50
CA TYR A 335 7.06 28.50 -13.55
C TYR A 335 5.68 28.12 -14.08
N ASP A 336 4.96 27.39 -13.25
CA ASP A 336 3.52 27.15 -13.35
C ASP A 336 2.95 27.11 -11.92
N THR A 337 1.65 27.32 -11.76
CA THR A 337 1.01 27.46 -10.45
C THR A 337 1.05 26.18 -9.63
N GLU A 338 1.05 25.02 -10.27
CA GLU A 338 1.07 23.69 -9.63
C GLU A 338 2.49 23.31 -9.21
N ARG A 339 3.50 23.89 -9.88
CA ARG A 339 4.90 23.48 -9.78
C ARG A 339 5.63 24.08 -8.60
N TYR A 340 5.13 25.22 -8.08
CA TYR A 340 5.81 26.01 -7.06
C TYR A 340 4.84 26.56 -6.02
N SER A 341 5.15 26.35 -4.73
CA SER A 341 4.44 27.00 -3.63
C SER A 341 5.36 27.29 -2.44
N ILE A 342 5.10 28.41 -1.75
CA ILE A 342 5.87 28.86 -0.59
C ILE A 342 4.95 28.94 0.62
N HIS A 343 5.41 28.33 1.71
CA HIS A 343 4.63 28.09 2.92
C HIS A 343 5.41 28.60 4.15
N TYR A 344 4.83 29.50 4.93
CA TYR A 344 5.50 30.17 6.06
C TYR A 344 5.28 29.47 7.40
N SER A 345 6.11 29.79 8.39
CA SER A 345 6.02 29.23 9.76
C SER A 345 4.74 29.61 10.51
N ASP A 346 4.09 30.72 10.14
CA ASP A 346 2.78 31.12 10.69
C ASP A 346 1.59 30.36 10.07
N GLY A 347 1.86 29.42 9.15
CA GLY A 347 0.85 28.61 8.47
C GLY A 347 0.21 29.29 7.25
N THR A 348 0.63 30.51 6.89
CA THR A 348 0.16 31.20 5.68
C THR A 348 0.92 30.73 4.43
N THR A 349 0.27 30.82 3.27
CA THR A 349 0.86 30.48 1.96
C THR A 349 1.05 31.76 1.17
N GLU A 350 2.19 31.88 0.48
CA GLU A 350 2.47 33.02 -0.38
C GLU A 350 1.54 33.04 -1.58
N LYS A 351 1.04 34.22 -1.93
CA LYS A 351 0.31 34.45 -3.18
C LYS A 351 1.29 34.57 -4.34
N LEU A 352 1.94 33.46 -4.65
CA LEU A 352 3.06 33.43 -5.58
C LEU A 352 2.56 33.65 -7.01
N THR A 353 3.11 34.64 -7.69
CA THR A 353 2.83 34.95 -9.10
C THR A 353 4.08 34.82 -9.96
N GLY A 354 3.91 34.65 -11.29
CA GLY A 354 5.03 34.38 -12.20
C GLY A 354 6.06 35.50 -12.30
N ASP A 355 5.68 36.75 -12.05
CA ASP A 355 6.60 37.91 -12.00
C ASP A 355 7.54 37.88 -10.79
N GLN A 356 7.17 37.15 -9.72
CA GLN A 356 8.04 36.93 -8.57
C GLN A 356 9.10 35.86 -8.85
N VAL A 357 8.94 35.02 -9.87
CA VAL A 357 9.80 33.85 -10.12
C VAL A 357 10.78 34.11 -11.26
N SER A 358 12.08 33.98 -10.96
CA SER A 358 13.15 34.09 -11.96
C SER A 358 14.00 32.83 -11.97
N ILE A 359 14.05 32.15 -13.12
CA ILE A 359 14.91 30.99 -13.35
C ILE A 359 16.04 31.39 -14.30
N THR A 360 17.27 31.22 -13.86
CA THR A 360 18.49 31.66 -14.56
C THR A 360 19.56 30.57 -14.58
N ASN A 361 20.69 30.84 -15.23
CA ASN A 361 21.84 29.95 -15.30
C ASN A 361 21.47 28.55 -15.86
N ASN A 362 20.78 28.52 -17.01
CA ASN A 362 20.29 27.29 -17.64
C ASN A 362 19.50 26.41 -16.67
N ALA A 363 18.52 27.00 -15.98
CA ALA A 363 17.66 26.34 -15.00
C ALA A 363 18.36 25.78 -13.74
N ASN A 364 19.58 26.23 -13.44
CA ASN A 364 20.28 25.85 -12.20
C ASN A 364 19.98 26.77 -11.02
N THR A 365 19.46 27.97 -11.25
CA THR A 365 19.18 28.93 -10.17
C THR A 365 17.74 29.41 -10.28
N ILE A 366 16.97 29.27 -9.21
CA ILE A 366 15.65 29.88 -9.06
C ILE A 366 15.70 30.93 -7.96
N THR A 367 15.09 32.07 -8.21
CA THR A 367 14.93 33.17 -7.25
C THR A 367 13.47 33.57 -7.19
N PHE A 368 12.92 33.63 -5.97
CA PHE A 368 11.60 34.21 -5.72
C PHE A 368 11.78 35.58 -5.08
N ASN A 369 11.17 36.62 -5.65
CA ASN A 369 11.32 38.01 -5.26
C ASN A 369 10.01 38.61 -4.75
N GLY A 370 10.10 39.66 -3.94
CA GLY A 370 8.92 40.41 -3.49
C GLY A 370 7.99 39.58 -2.60
N LEU A 371 8.53 38.64 -1.84
CA LEU A 371 7.78 37.78 -0.93
C LEU A 371 7.11 38.57 0.19
N SER A 372 5.92 38.17 0.63
CA SER A 372 5.17 38.87 1.68
C SER A 372 5.82 38.85 3.08
N LYS A 373 6.79 37.96 3.30
CA LYS A 373 7.55 37.82 4.56
C LYS A 373 9.03 38.13 4.36
N ASN A 374 9.69 38.54 5.44
CA ASN A 374 11.13 38.82 5.49
C ASN A 374 11.71 38.34 6.82
N ASN A 375 12.97 37.88 6.82
CA ASN A 375 13.69 37.33 7.98
C ASN A 375 12.94 36.18 8.66
N GLN A 376 12.33 35.30 7.86
CA GLN A 376 11.59 34.12 8.31
C GLN A 376 11.97 32.90 7.47
N ASN A 377 11.82 31.72 8.06
CA ASN A 377 11.97 30.46 7.34
C ASN A 377 10.68 30.13 6.58
N ALA A 378 10.82 29.46 5.44
CA ALA A 378 9.71 28.93 4.66
C ALA A 378 9.91 27.43 4.34
N THR A 379 8.86 26.79 3.88
CA THR A 379 8.90 25.51 3.18
C THR A 379 8.54 25.77 1.73
N VAL A 380 9.36 25.31 0.80
CA VAL A 380 9.19 25.59 -0.63
C VAL A 380 9.00 24.28 -1.38
N ASN A 381 7.85 24.10 -2.02
CA ASN A 381 7.65 23.02 -2.97
C ASN A 381 8.17 23.47 -4.33
N VAL A 382 8.97 22.62 -4.96
CA VAL A 382 9.56 22.89 -6.27
C VAL A 382 9.37 21.68 -7.18
N THR A 383 9.28 21.95 -8.47
CA THR A 383 9.28 20.92 -9.52
C THR A 383 10.58 21.01 -10.30
N LEU A 384 11.20 19.86 -10.52
CA LEU A 384 12.52 19.71 -11.10
C LEU A 384 12.49 18.70 -12.24
N LYS A 385 13.23 18.95 -13.30
CA LYS A 385 13.56 17.96 -14.33
C LYS A 385 14.80 17.19 -13.92
N LYS A 386 14.67 15.90 -13.64
CA LYS A 386 15.78 14.96 -13.48
C LYS A 386 16.23 14.46 -14.85
N LEU A 387 17.54 14.47 -15.10
CA LEU A 387 18.14 13.80 -16.25
C LEU A 387 18.81 12.49 -15.83
N GLY A 388 18.87 11.52 -16.75
CA GLY A 388 19.51 10.23 -16.49
C GLY A 388 18.69 9.40 -15.52
N ILE A 389 17.52 8.95 -15.97
CA ILE A 389 16.72 7.98 -15.23
C ILE A 389 17.50 6.67 -15.13
N THR A 390 17.35 5.96 -14.02
CA THR A 390 17.85 4.59 -13.87
C THR A 390 16.81 3.69 -13.25
N SER A 391 16.70 2.46 -13.76
CA SER A 391 15.89 1.43 -13.12
C SER A 391 16.57 0.94 -11.85
N LYS A 392 15.76 0.67 -10.83
CA LYS A 392 16.17 -0.17 -9.71
C LYS A 392 16.35 -1.61 -10.21
N SER A 393 17.42 -2.30 -9.84
CA SER A 393 17.58 -3.75 -10.02
C SER A 393 16.93 -4.58 -8.90
N LYS A 394 16.49 -5.78 -9.27
CA LYS A 394 16.01 -6.83 -8.36
C LYS A 394 16.82 -8.11 -8.56
N ASP A 395 17.23 -8.70 -7.45
CA ASP A 395 17.85 -10.01 -7.40
C ASP A 395 16.76 -11.09 -7.27
N TYR A 396 16.82 -12.11 -8.13
CA TYR A 396 15.94 -13.27 -8.01
C TYR A 396 16.56 -14.29 -7.05
N ILE A 397 16.09 -14.29 -5.81
CA ILE A 397 16.62 -15.12 -4.74
C ILE A 397 15.74 -16.33 -4.54
N ARG A 398 16.35 -17.51 -4.64
CA ARG A 398 15.65 -18.79 -4.61
C ARG A 398 15.79 -19.52 -3.29
N SER A 399 14.86 -20.43 -3.05
CA SER A 399 14.84 -21.33 -1.88
C SER A 399 15.00 -20.61 -0.55
N GLN A 400 14.39 -19.44 -0.43
CA GLN A 400 14.28 -18.75 0.84
C GLN A 400 13.38 -19.57 1.76
N THR A 401 13.72 -19.58 3.04
CA THR A 401 13.03 -20.39 4.04
C THR A 401 12.38 -19.50 5.09
N LEU A 402 11.17 -19.87 5.49
CA LEU A 402 10.47 -19.26 6.62
C LEU A 402 9.92 -20.34 7.54
N GLU A 403 10.29 -20.24 8.81
CA GLU A 403 9.72 -21.08 9.86
C GLU A 403 8.51 -20.39 10.52
N VAL A 404 7.38 -21.09 10.54
CA VAL A 404 6.19 -20.66 11.28
C VAL A 404 6.14 -21.46 12.58
N THR A 405 6.51 -20.78 13.67
CA THR A 405 6.73 -21.40 14.99
C THR A 405 5.74 -20.93 16.05
N ARG A 406 4.71 -20.18 15.64
CA ARG A 406 3.76 -19.57 16.57
C ARG A 406 2.39 -20.24 16.52
N THR A 407 1.68 -20.19 17.64
CA THR A 407 0.32 -20.72 17.82
C THR A 407 -0.58 -19.68 18.48
N ARG A 408 -1.89 -19.75 18.23
CA ARG A 408 -2.91 -19.00 18.99
C ARG A 408 -3.21 -19.58 20.38
N GLY A 409 -2.51 -20.64 20.79
CA GLY A 409 -2.69 -21.30 22.09
C GLY A 409 -3.75 -22.40 22.10
N VAL A 410 -4.13 -22.92 20.94
CA VAL A 410 -5.05 -24.07 20.82
C VAL A 410 -4.31 -25.40 20.83
N ALA A 411 -3.01 -25.39 20.54
CA ALA A 411 -2.24 -26.61 20.36
C ALA A 411 -1.62 -27.11 21.69
N THR A 412 -1.64 -28.44 21.88
CA THR A 412 -1.21 -29.16 23.11
C THR A 412 0.25 -28.87 23.47
N PRO A 413 0.65 -29.00 24.76
CA PRO A 413 2.01 -28.65 25.26
C PRO A 413 3.20 -29.39 24.61
N PHE A 414 2.99 -30.25 23.62
CA PHE A 414 3.99 -31.08 22.94
C PHE A 414 4.08 -30.80 21.43
N ASN A 415 3.93 -29.56 21.00
CA ASN A 415 3.93 -29.14 19.58
C ASN A 415 5.18 -28.33 19.16
N GLY A 416 6.01 -27.90 20.11
CA GLY A 416 7.16 -27.02 19.84
C GLY A 416 6.80 -25.59 19.41
N LEU A 417 5.57 -25.13 19.62
CA LEU A 417 5.08 -23.81 19.19
C LEU A 417 5.06 -22.80 20.35
N SER A 418 5.32 -21.54 20.03
CA SER A 418 5.24 -20.43 20.98
C SER A 418 3.92 -19.67 20.84
N GLN A 419 3.28 -19.30 21.94
CA GLN A 419 2.04 -18.52 21.86
C GLN A 419 2.30 -17.12 21.28
N SER A 420 1.46 -16.69 20.35
CA SER A 420 1.50 -15.36 19.78
C SER A 420 0.11 -14.76 19.64
N ARG A 421 0.05 -13.45 19.83
CA ARG A 421 -1.11 -12.62 19.55
C ARG A 421 -1.09 -12.01 18.14
N GLY A 422 -0.13 -12.30 17.27
CA GLY A 422 -0.13 -11.76 15.91
C GLY A 422 -0.83 -12.69 14.92
N TYR A 423 -1.98 -12.29 14.38
CA TYR A 423 -2.61 -12.97 13.24
C TYR A 423 -1.71 -12.84 11.99
N GLY A 424 -1.62 -13.89 11.19
CA GLY A 424 -0.76 -13.94 10.01
C GLY A 424 0.61 -14.56 10.27
N LEU A 425 0.90 -14.93 11.52
CA LEU A 425 2.21 -15.43 11.94
C LEU A 425 2.14 -16.81 12.60
N ARG A 426 0.93 -17.38 12.71
CA ARG A 426 0.65 -18.61 13.45
C ARG A 426 0.26 -19.73 12.50
N VAL A 427 0.58 -20.96 12.88
CA VAL A 427 0.33 -22.13 12.02
C VAL A 427 -1.15 -22.39 11.76
N GLU A 428 -2.04 -21.92 12.66
CA GLU A 428 -3.48 -22.10 12.53
C GLU A 428 -4.18 -21.00 11.74
N ASP A 429 -3.50 -19.89 11.45
CA ASP A 429 -4.11 -18.77 10.73
C ASP A 429 -4.47 -19.21 9.30
N GLU A 430 -5.57 -18.66 8.78
CA GLU A 430 -6.02 -18.94 7.41
C GLU A 430 -5.06 -18.33 6.38
N GLU A 431 -4.56 -17.14 6.70
CA GLU A 431 -3.53 -16.46 5.93
C GLU A 431 -2.26 -16.44 6.76
N ILE A 432 -1.13 -16.82 6.15
CA ILE A 432 0.19 -16.77 6.80
C ILE A 432 1.09 -15.89 5.94
N SER A 433 1.62 -14.83 6.54
CA SER A 433 2.55 -13.91 5.89
C SER A 433 3.89 -14.60 5.66
N LEU A 434 4.48 -14.35 4.49
CA LEU A 434 5.85 -14.73 4.20
C LEU A 434 6.87 -13.72 4.77
N ASN A 435 6.38 -12.68 5.47
CA ASN A 435 7.14 -11.56 6.05
C ASN A 435 7.93 -10.71 5.06
N VAL A 436 7.81 -11.01 3.77
CA VAL A 436 8.51 -10.32 2.68
C VAL A 436 7.51 -10.10 1.53
N PRO A 437 7.65 -9.02 0.76
CA PRO A 437 6.88 -8.84 -0.45
C PRO A 437 7.58 -9.47 -1.67
N ASP A 438 6.88 -9.53 -2.79
CA ASP A 438 7.44 -9.93 -4.10
C ASP A 438 7.91 -11.40 -4.15
N VAL A 439 7.21 -12.28 -3.43
CA VAL A 439 7.35 -13.74 -3.59
C VAL A 439 6.73 -14.15 -4.91
N VAL A 440 7.51 -14.83 -5.73
CA VAL A 440 7.13 -15.25 -7.09
C VAL A 440 6.45 -16.61 -7.05
N LYS A 441 7.00 -17.56 -6.29
CA LYS A 441 6.43 -18.89 -6.15
C LYS A 441 6.78 -19.52 -4.80
N VAL A 442 5.88 -20.37 -4.33
CA VAL A 442 6.14 -21.27 -3.19
C VAL A 442 6.52 -22.63 -3.74
N CYS A 443 7.71 -23.10 -3.36
CA CYS A 443 8.23 -24.40 -3.78
C CYS A 443 7.71 -25.53 -2.90
N ALA A 444 7.60 -25.30 -1.59
CA ALA A 444 7.11 -26.30 -0.64
C ALA A 444 6.58 -25.66 0.66
N ILE A 445 5.61 -26.34 1.28
CA ILE A 445 5.11 -26.03 2.64
C ILE A 445 5.06 -27.33 3.42
N TYR A 446 5.96 -27.48 4.39
CA TYR A 446 6.13 -28.72 5.14
C TYR A 446 5.79 -28.54 6.61
N GLU A 447 4.98 -29.44 7.15
CA GLU A 447 4.64 -29.50 8.58
C GLU A 447 5.50 -30.55 9.28
N SER A 448 6.02 -30.24 10.46
CA SER A 448 6.84 -31.19 11.23
C SER A 448 6.03 -32.40 11.69
N LYS A 449 6.66 -33.57 11.74
CA LYS A 449 6.08 -34.77 12.37
C LYS A 449 6.31 -34.79 13.89
N ASP A 450 7.20 -33.95 14.42
CA ASP A 450 7.52 -33.86 15.85
C ASP A 450 7.48 -32.39 16.33
N THR A 451 8.22 -32.05 17.40
CA THR A 451 8.31 -30.70 17.97
C THR A 451 9.44 -29.85 17.38
N ASN A 452 10.32 -30.46 16.58
CA ASN A 452 11.46 -29.81 15.96
C ASN A 452 11.05 -29.14 14.65
N THR A 453 11.93 -28.29 14.12
CA THR A 453 11.75 -27.73 12.78
C THR A 453 11.72 -28.86 11.74
N PRO A 454 10.82 -28.80 10.73
CA PRO A 454 10.79 -29.80 9.66
C PRO A 454 12.18 -30.03 9.05
N VAL A 455 12.59 -31.29 8.96
CA VAL A 455 13.88 -31.68 8.34
C VAL A 455 13.61 -32.07 6.90
N LEU A 456 14.26 -31.43 5.93
CA LEU A 456 14.09 -31.72 4.50
C LEU A 456 14.68 -33.08 4.10
N ASP A 457 14.27 -33.59 2.94
CA ASP A 457 14.94 -34.72 2.30
C ASP A 457 16.37 -34.32 1.91
N LYS A 458 17.30 -35.27 2.00
CA LYS A 458 18.73 -35.04 1.78
C LYS A 458 19.33 -36.06 0.83
N LEU A 459 20.08 -35.57 -0.16
CA LEU A 459 20.94 -36.38 -1.01
C LEU A 459 22.38 -36.36 -0.47
N THR A 460 23.04 -37.51 -0.51
CA THR A 460 24.45 -37.67 -0.13
C THR A 460 25.26 -38.09 -1.35
N PHE A 461 26.39 -37.42 -1.56
CA PHE A 461 27.31 -37.66 -2.66
C PHE A 461 28.70 -38.02 -2.14
N VAL A 462 29.59 -38.42 -3.04
CA VAL A 462 30.98 -38.71 -2.72
C VAL A 462 31.68 -37.50 -2.12
N SER A 463 32.61 -37.73 -1.20
CA SER A 463 33.46 -36.67 -0.64
C SER A 463 34.36 -36.05 -1.72
N GLY A 464 34.69 -34.76 -1.58
CA GLY A 464 35.62 -34.05 -2.47
C GLY A 464 34.99 -33.22 -3.59
N LEU A 465 33.65 -33.22 -3.72
CA LEU A 465 32.92 -32.42 -4.72
C LEU A 465 32.82 -30.93 -4.38
N ALA A 466 33.01 -30.57 -3.10
CA ALA A 466 32.87 -29.21 -2.59
C ALA A 466 31.56 -28.53 -3.04
N LEU A 467 30.44 -29.25 -2.94
CA LEU A 467 29.13 -28.82 -3.48
C LEU A 467 28.70 -27.44 -2.96
N ASN A 468 29.07 -27.09 -1.72
CA ASN A 468 28.82 -25.77 -1.13
C ASN A 468 29.49 -24.60 -1.90
N ALA A 469 30.56 -24.86 -2.65
CA ALA A 469 31.26 -23.88 -3.48
C ALA A 469 31.01 -24.07 -4.99
N SER A 470 30.73 -25.30 -5.44
CA SER A 470 30.61 -25.64 -6.87
C SER A 470 29.19 -25.58 -7.43
N THR A 471 28.16 -25.33 -6.62
CA THR A 471 26.74 -25.33 -7.05
C THR A 471 26.02 -24.03 -6.64
N PHE A 472 24.76 -23.79 -7.06
CA PHE A 472 23.94 -22.61 -6.64
C PHE A 472 22.67 -22.97 -5.83
N VAL A 473 22.35 -22.20 -4.79
CA VAL A 473 21.12 -22.46 -4.00
C VAL A 473 19.92 -22.15 -4.88
N GLY A 474 18.91 -23.02 -4.85
CA GLY A 474 17.74 -22.95 -5.72
C GLY A 474 17.96 -23.46 -7.15
N GLU A 475 19.15 -23.97 -7.46
CA GLU A 475 19.39 -24.71 -8.69
C GLU A 475 18.58 -26.01 -8.71
N GLN A 476 18.19 -26.45 -9.91
CA GLN A 476 17.51 -27.72 -10.11
C GLN A 476 18.50 -28.88 -10.23
N ILE A 477 18.21 -29.97 -9.53
CA ILE A 477 18.88 -31.27 -9.63
C ILE A 477 17.96 -32.27 -10.31
N LYS A 478 18.52 -33.10 -11.19
CA LYS A 478 17.77 -34.07 -11.99
C LYS A 478 18.42 -35.45 -11.96
N GLY A 479 17.65 -36.47 -11.57
CA GLY A 479 18.07 -37.87 -11.66
C GLY A 479 17.98 -38.36 -13.09
N GLN A 480 19.04 -38.96 -13.62
CA GLN A 480 19.11 -39.40 -15.01
C GLN A 480 18.21 -40.62 -15.27
N GLU A 481 18.07 -41.52 -14.29
CA GLU A 481 17.26 -42.73 -14.44
C GLU A 481 15.88 -42.54 -13.83
N SER A 482 15.81 -41.98 -12.62
CA SER A 482 14.56 -41.77 -11.90
C SER A 482 13.70 -40.64 -12.50
N ARG A 483 14.32 -39.74 -13.26
CA ARG A 483 13.70 -38.49 -13.74
C ARG A 483 13.11 -37.65 -12.59
N ALA A 484 13.61 -37.84 -11.36
CA ALA A 484 13.29 -37.00 -10.22
C ALA A 484 13.86 -35.61 -10.41
N ILE A 485 13.09 -34.59 -10.07
CA ILE A 485 13.50 -33.19 -10.14
C ILE A 485 13.39 -32.60 -8.74
N GLY A 486 14.48 -32.04 -8.24
CA GLY A 486 14.51 -31.32 -6.97
C GLY A 486 15.04 -29.90 -7.14
N GLN A 487 14.69 -29.01 -6.22
CA GLN A 487 15.29 -27.69 -6.08
C GLN A 487 16.12 -27.66 -4.79
N ILE A 488 17.39 -27.26 -4.89
CA ILE A 488 18.32 -27.18 -3.77
C ILE A 488 17.86 -26.10 -2.78
N VAL A 489 17.77 -26.44 -1.49
CA VAL A 489 17.47 -25.49 -0.41
C VAL A 489 18.72 -25.14 0.39
N SER A 490 19.49 -26.15 0.79
CA SER A 490 20.77 -25.97 1.49
C SER A 490 21.74 -27.08 1.11
N ARG A 491 23.02 -26.90 1.45
CA ARG A 491 24.08 -27.82 1.06
C ARG A 491 25.31 -27.72 1.95
N THR A 492 26.03 -28.83 2.01
CA THR A 492 27.37 -28.94 2.58
C THR A 492 28.36 -29.30 1.47
N ALA A 493 29.58 -29.71 1.81
CA ALA A 493 30.56 -30.15 0.81
C ALA A 493 30.14 -31.40 0.03
N ASN A 494 29.30 -32.26 0.61
CA ASN A 494 28.90 -33.55 0.01
C ASN A 494 27.42 -33.91 0.21
N THR A 495 26.60 -33.04 0.80
CA THR A 495 25.16 -33.27 0.95
C THR A 495 24.35 -32.09 0.46
N VAL A 496 23.13 -32.36 0.01
CA VAL A 496 22.17 -31.37 -0.49
C VAL A 496 20.83 -31.64 0.15
N ASP A 497 20.28 -30.65 0.85
CA ASP A 497 18.88 -30.64 1.28
C ASP A 497 18.04 -30.01 0.18
N PHE A 498 16.90 -30.60 -0.15
CA PHE A 498 16.13 -30.20 -1.33
C PHE A 498 14.63 -30.37 -1.14
N VAL A 499 13.87 -29.79 -2.06
CA VAL A 499 12.42 -30.02 -2.21
C VAL A 499 12.13 -30.64 -3.56
N TYR A 500 11.20 -31.60 -3.63
CA TYR A 500 10.79 -32.20 -4.88
C TYR A 500 9.94 -31.23 -5.71
N LEU A 501 10.19 -31.19 -7.01
CA LEU A 501 9.37 -30.45 -8.00
C LEU A 501 8.47 -31.38 -8.83
N ASN A 502 8.60 -32.70 -8.64
CA ASN A 502 7.74 -33.70 -9.26
C ASN A 502 7.56 -34.94 -8.36
N ASP A 503 6.68 -35.85 -8.78
CA ASP A 503 6.32 -37.04 -7.99
C ASP A 503 7.36 -38.17 -8.06
N ASN A 504 8.35 -38.06 -8.94
CA ASN A 504 9.44 -39.03 -9.07
C ASN A 504 10.39 -38.94 -7.86
N ARG A 505 11.06 -40.06 -7.54
CA ARG A 505 11.97 -40.17 -6.40
C ARG A 505 13.35 -40.63 -6.86
N PHE A 506 14.39 -40.00 -6.33
CA PHE A 506 15.78 -40.34 -6.63
C PHE A 506 16.11 -41.78 -6.22
N THR A 507 16.92 -42.45 -7.03
CA THR A 507 17.36 -43.83 -6.82
C THR A 507 18.86 -43.84 -6.54
N VAL A 508 19.28 -44.47 -5.45
CA VAL A 508 20.71 -44.58 -5.09
C VAL A 508 21.47 -45.32 -6.20
N GLY A 509 22.66 -44.83 -6.54
CA GLY A 509 23.48 -45.35 -7.63
C GLY A 509 23.28 -44.65 -8.98
N GLU A 510 22.23 -43.84 -9.14
CA GLU A 510 22.00 -43.09 -10.37
C GLU A 510 22.91 -41.85 -10.49
N ILE A 511 23.08 -41.35 -11.72
CA ILE A 511 23.72 -40.06 -11.97
C ILE A 511 22.72 -38.94 -11.71
N VAL A 512 23.10 -37.97 -10.86
CA VAL A 512 22.35 -36.74 -10.63
C VAL A 512 23.08 -35.58 -11.30
N ARG A 513 22.35 -34.85 -12.14
CA ARG A 513 22.83 -33.68 -12.85
C ARG A 513 22.31 -32.39 -12.21
N PHE A 514 23.22 -31.46 -11.99
CA PHE A 514 22.95 -30.10 -11.54
C PHE A 514 22.86 -29.19 -12.77
N ASN A 515 21.74 -28.49 -12.95
CA ASN A 515 21.42 -27.84 -14.22
C ASN A 515 22.30 -26.63 -14.59
N GLU A 516 22.63 -25.78 -13.63
CA GLU A 516 23.34 -24.50 -13.83
C GLU A 516 24.84 -24.65 -13.63
N SER A 517 25.25 -25.35 -12.58
CA SER A 517 26.64 -25.65 -12.27
C SER A 517 27.23 -26.74 -13.16
N SER A 518 26.39 -27.49 -13.89
CA SER A 518 26.81 -28.60 -14.77
C SER A 518 27.60 -29.70 -14.05
N VAL A 519 27.46 -29.82 -12.72
CA VAL A 519 28.01 -30.92 -11.94
C VAL A 519 27.21 -32.20 -12.24
N GLU A 520 27.91 -33.29 -12.53
CA GLU A 520 27.34 -34.63 -12.66
C GLU A 520 28.07 -35.58 -11.71
N THR A 521 27.31 -36.30 -10.88
CA THR A 521 27.89 -37.20 -9.89
C THR A 521 26.94 -38.33 -9.51
N VAL A 522 27.49 -39.43 -9.00
CA VAL A 522 26.73 -40.61 -8.59
C VAL A 522 26.16 -40.40 -7.19
N LEU A 523 24.84 -40.59 -7.05
CA LEU A 523 24.13 -40.50 -5.79
C LEU A 523 24.49 -41.67 -4.86
N GLN A 524 25.02 -41.37 -3.68
CA GLN A 524 25.45 -42.38 -2.69
C GLN A 524 24.36 -42.73 -1.68
N GLY A 525 23.41 -41.82 -1.43
CA GLY A 525 22.36 -42.05 -0.45
C GLY A 525 21.25 -41.03 -0.51
N VAL A 526 20.05 -41.46 -0.12
CA VAL A 526 18.87 -40.63 0.08
C VAL A 526 18.44 -40.78 1.54
N THR A 527 18.43 -39.68 2.27
CA THR A 527 17.88 -39.62 3.63
C THR A 527 16.52 -38.95 3.56
N VAL A 528 15.48 -39.68 3.99
CA VAL A 528 14.12 -39.14 4.08
C VAL A 528 14.02 -38.18 5.25
N GLY A 529 13.46 -37.00 5.00
CA GLY A 529 13.21 -35.96 5.96
C GLY A 529 12.07 -36.28 6.93
N ASN A 530 11.84 -35.34 7.86
CA ASN A 530 10.85 -35.47 8.91
C ASN A 530 9.71 -34.45 8.76
N PHE A 531 8.85 -34.64 7.76
CA PHE A 531 7.74 -33.74 7.50
C PHE A 531 6.52 -34.44 6.88
N VAL A 532 5.40 -33.75 6.93
CA VAL A 532 4.20 -33.98 6.13
C VAL A 532 4.09 -32.83 5.12
N ASP A 533 3.96 -33.16 3.84
CA ASP A 533 3.79 -32.16 2.80
C ASP A 533 2.37 -31.56 2.86
N ARG A 534 2.31 -30.22 2.96
CA ARG A 534 1.10 -29.42 3.00
C ARG A 534 1.02 -28.44 1.83
N THR A 535 1.90 -28.54 0.83
CA THR A 535 2.02 -27.55 -0.26
C THR A 535 0.70 -27.34 -1.00
N SER A 536 0.00 -28.41 -1.35
CA SER A 536 -1.30 -28.36 -2.04
C SER A 536 -2.45 -27.83 -1.18
N ASN A 537 -2.25 -27.66 0.13
CA ASN A 537 -3.25 -27.12 1.02
C ASN A 537 -3.33 -25.58 0.96
N TYR A 538 -2.42 -24.92 0.26
CA TYR A 538 -2.33 -23.46 0.21
C TYR A 538 -2.22 -22.93 -1.22
N THR A 539 -2.61 -21.67 -1.37
CA THR A 539 -2.41 -20.85 -2.58
C THR A 539 -1.54 -19.64 -2.23
N LEU A 540 -0.63 -19.25 -3.13
CA LEU A 540 0.16 -18.02 -2.96
C LEU A 540 -0.65 -16.80 -3.42
N ASP A 541 -0.71 -15.79 -2.56
CA ASP A 541 -1.02 -14.41 -2.92
C ASP A 541 0.28 -13.60 -2.86
N THR A 542 0.68 -13.03 -4.00
CA THR A 542 1.94 -12.31 -4.16
C THR A 542 1.93 -10.95 -3.47
N GLY A 543 0.77 -10.40 -3.12
CA GLY A 543 0.64 -9.12 -2.43
C GLY A 543 0.74 -7.88 -3.33
N HIS A 544 0.76 -8.04 -4.66
CA HIS A 544 0.76 -6.88 -5.57
C HIS A 544 -0.61 -6.20 -5.61
N LYS A 545 -0.65 -4.93 -5.20
CA LYS A 545 -1.81 -4.05 -5.36
C LYS A 545 -1.51 -2.93 -6.35
N ALA A 546 -2.53 -2.27 -6.88
CA ALA A 546 -2.34 -1.17 -7.82
C ALA A 546 -1.52 0.00 -7.22
N GLN A 547 -1.67 0.24 -5.91
CA GLN A 547 -1.06 1.38 -5.23
C GLN A 547 0.29 1.07 -4.58
N TYR A 548 0.55 -0.18 -4.18
CA TYR A 548 1.76 -0.55 -3.45
C TYR A 548 2.01 -2.07 -3.55
N CYS A 549 3.25 -2.49 -3.27
CA CYS A 549 3.62 -3.90 -3.15
C CYS A 549 3.58 -4.30 -1.66
N ASP A 550 2.57 -5.09 -1.29
CA ASP A 550 2.29 -5.56 0.07
C ASP A 550 3.01 -6.89 0.36
N TYR A 551 2.93 -7.36 1.60
CA TYR A 551 3.49 -8.66 1.99
C TYR A 551 2.86 -9.80 1.21
N SER A 552 3.69 -10.70 0.68
CA SER A 552 3.20 -11.96 0.12
C SER A 552 2.72 -12.87 1.25
N ARG A 553 1.73 -13.71 0.96
CA ARG A 553 1.11 -14.61 1.92
C ARG A 553 0.67 -15.90 1.26
N ILE A 554 0.63 -16.96 2.05
CA ILE A 554 -0.06 -18.19 1.68
C ILE A 554 -1.45 -18.18 2.30
N ILE A 555 -2.45 -18.57 1.52
CA ILE A 555 -3.84 -18.66 1.93
C ILE A 555 -4.21 -20.13 1.97
N ARG A 556 -4.67 -20.63 3.12
CA ARG A 556 -5.08 -22.02 3.27
C ARG A 556 -6.37 -22.26 2.48
N ASN A 557 -6.35 -23.25 1.60
CA ASN A 557 -7.51 -23.64 0.81
C ASN A 557 -8.65 -24.10 1.72
N ALA A 558 -9.89 -23.82 1.31
CA ALA A 558 -11.07 -24.23 2.07
C ALA A 558 -11.08 -25.74 2.31
N LYS A 559 -11.47 -26.18 3.51
CA LYS A 559 -11.53 -27.58 3.96
C LYS A 559 -10.16 -28.28 4.11
N SER A 560 -9.04 -27.61 3.83
CA SER A 560 -7.72 -28.13 4.18
C SER A 560 -7.56 -28.26 5.70
N ALA A 561 -6.86 -29.31 6.14
CA ALA A 561 -6.58 -29.53 7.55
C ALA A 561 -5.74 -28.37 8.13
N VAL A 562 -6.13 -27.90 9.32
CA VAL A 562 -5.38 -26.88 10.07
C VAL A 562 -4.11 -27.53 10.63
N PRO A 563 -2.91 -26.98 10.36
CA PRO A 563 -1.67 -27.48 10.95
C PRO A 563 -1.66 -27.39 12.47
N SER A 564 -0.89 -28.26 13.10
CA SER A 564 -0.76 -28.38 14.56
C SER A 564 0.67 -28.27 15.07
N LYS A 565 1.65 -28.31 14.17
CA LYS A 565 3.10 -28.27 14.44
C LYS A 565 3.78 -27.22 13.56
N LYS A 566 5.08 -27.01 13.78
CA LYS A 566 5.89 -26.04 13.03
C LYS A 566 5.79 -26.25 11.52
N LEU A 567 5.68 -25.15 10.78
CA LEU A 567 5.78 -25.17 9.33
C LEU A 567 7.14 -24.65 8.88
N LEU A 568 7.66 -25.23 7.79
CA LEU A 568 8.78 -24.71 7.02
C LEU A 568 8.27 -24.43 5.61
N ILE A 569 8.33 -23.16 5.21
CA ILE A 569 7.89 -22.70 3.89
C ILE A 569 9.16 -22.40 3.08
N VAL A 570 9.24 -22.95 1.88
CA VAL A 570 10.33 -22.70 0.92
C VAL A 570 9.76 -21.95 -0.28
N PHE A 571 10.32 -20.79 -0.61
CA PHE A 571 9.82 -19.94 -1.68
C PHE A 571 10.94 -19.20 -2.42
N ASP A 572 10.63 -18.74 -3.62
CA ASP A 572 11.50 -17.87 -4.40
C ASP A 572 10.90 -16.45 -4.43
N GLN A 573 11.75 -15.43 -4.36
CA GLN A 573 11.33 -14.04 -4.31
C GLN A 573 12.24 -13.13 -5.13
N TYR A 574 11.73 -11.96 -5.47
CA TYR A 574 12.59 -10.84 -5.81
C TYR A 574 12.95 -10.03 -4.57
N GLN A 575 14.20 -9.60 -4.51
CA GLN A 575 14.68 -8.63 -3.53
C GLN A 575 15.28 -7.44 -4.26
N VAL A 576 14.99 -6.21 -3.81
CA VAL A 576 15.68 -5.03 -4.34
C VAL A 576 17.16 -5.14 -4.00
N ALA A 577 18.03 -5.01 -5.02
CA ALA A 577 19.46 -5.16 -4.83
C ALA A 577 20.01 -4.16 -3.80
N SER A 578 20.95 -4.59 -2.97
CA SER A 578 21.55 -3.73 -1.94
C SER A 578 22.30 -2.55 -2.55
N GLY A 579 22.15 -1.36 -1.97
CA GLY A 579 22.83 -0.14 -2.41
C GLY A 579 22.31 0.43 -3.75
N ASN A 580 21.21 -0.12 -4.26
CA ASN A 580 20.58 0.34 -5.47
C ASN A 580 19.93 1.73 -5.28
N SER A 581 20.28 2.65 -6.17
CA SER A 581 19.86 4.04 -6.15
C SER A 581 18.94 4.40 -7.32
N GLY A 582 18.35 3.44 -8.02
CA GLY A 582 17.44 3.72 -9.15
C GLY A 582 16.18 4.51 -8.74
N ASP A 583 15.46 5.04 -9.72
CA ASP A 583 14.26 5.84 -9.49
C ASP A 583 13.02 4.95 -9.23
N PHE A 584 12.82 3.98 -10.12
CA PHE A 584 11.63 3.12 -10.16
C PHE A 584 11.93 1.77 -10.80
N PHE A 585 10.95 0.87 -10.85
CA PHE A 585 11.11 -0.44 -11.49
C PHE A 585 10.58 -0.44 -12.92
N THR A 586 11.25 -1.17 -13.81
CA THR A 586 10.82 -1.44 -15.19
C THR A 586 11.15 -2.89 -15.54
N VAL A 587 10.95 -3.31 -16.80
CA VAL A 587 11.42 -4.62 -17.25
C VAL A 587 12.93 -4.84 -16.96
N ASN A 588 13.75 -3.79 -17.10
CA ASN A 588 15.20 -3.84 -16.86
C ASN A 588 15.56 -4.17 -15.39
N SER A 589 14.59 -4.07 -14.48
CA SER A 589 14.76 -4.43 -13.08
C SER A 589 14.90 -5.92 -12.87
N TYR A 590 14.45 -6.73 -13.82
CA TYR A 590 14.36 -8.18 -13.71
C TYR A 590 15.45 -8.86 -14.58
N PRO A 591 16.02 -9.99 -14.14
CA PRO A 591 16.93 -10.76 -14.98
C PRO A 591 16.21 -11.30 -16.24
N ILE A 592 16.86 -11.23 -17.40
CA ILE A 592 16.26 -11.55 -18.70
C ILE A 592 15.73 -13.00 -18.78
N GLU A 593 16.39 -13.94 -18.10
CA GLU A 593 16.00 -15.34 -18.05
C GLU A 593 14.65 -15.59 -17.34
N ARG A 594 14.12 -14.57 -16.66
CA ARG A 594 12.86 -14.64 -15.89
C ARG A 594 11.64 -14.15 -16.67
N TYR A 595 11.85 -13.49 -17.82
CA TYR A 595 10.79 -12.80 -18.54
C TYR A 595 9.62 -13.71 -18.95
N THR A 596 9.88 -15.00 -19.18
CA THR A 596 8.85 -15.94 -19.65
C THR A 596 7.84 -16.37 -18.58
N LYS A 597 8.21 -16.39 -17.29
CA LYS A 597 7.40 -17.06 -16.26
C LYS A 597 7.31 -16.34 -14.93
N ASP A 598 8.37 -15.62 -14.57
CA ASP A 598 8.59 -15.20 -13.20
C ASP A 598 8.34 -13.69 -13.04
N LEU A 599 7.91 -12.98 -14.10
CA LEU A 599 7.57 -11.56 -13.99
C LEU A 599 6.27 -11.35 -13.21
N PRO A 600 6.24 -10.39 -12.26
CA PRO A 600 5.04 -10.11 -11.50
C PRO A 600 3.97 -9.43 -12.37
N PHE A 601 2.71 -9.62 -12.00
CA PHE A 601 1.58 -8.90 -12.57
C PHE A 601 1.06 -7.86 -11.58
N VAL A 602 0.71 -6.68 -12.10
CA VAL A 602 0.16 -5.57 -11.35
C VAL A 602 -1.20 -5.24 -11.94
N ASN A 603 -2.27 -5.52 -11.20
CA ASN A 603 -3.64 -5.28 -11.65
C ASN A 603 -3.94 -5.89 -13.04
N GLY A 604 -3.38 -7.09 -13.31
CA GLY A 604 -3.54 -7.79 -14.59
C GLY A 604 -2.52 -7.42 -15.68
N ILE A 605 -1.64 -6.46 -15.45
CA ILE A 605 -0.63 -6.00 -16.41
C ILE A 605 0.74 -6.55 -16.01
N PRO A 606 1.50 -7.16 -16.93
CA PRO A 606 2.84 -7.65 -16.59
C PRO A 606 3.77 -6.49 -16.24
N ALA A 607 4.67 -6.71 -15.28
CA ALA A 607 5.62 -5.68 -14.83
C ALA A 607 6.61 -5.23 -15.91
N SER A 608 6.72 -5.97 -17.03
CA SER A 608 7.47 -5.54 -18.21
C SER A 608 6.89 -4.28 -18.84
N ASP A 609 5.56 -4.13 -18.80
CA ASP A 609 4.81 -3.18 -19.62
C ASP A 609 4.42 -1.93 -18.82
N ILE A 610 5.02 -1.73 -17.65
CA ILE A 610 4.76 -0.59 -16.78
C ILE A 610 6.05 0.06 -16.31
N LEU A 611 5.97 1.35 -16.03
CA LEU A 611 6.88 2.08 -15.17
C LEU A 611 6.31 2.02 -13.75
N ASP A 612 6.91 1.20 -12.89
CA ASP A 612 6.37 0.87 -11.56
C ASP A 612 6.98 1.77 -10.48
N TYR A 613 6.17 2.72 -10.02
CA TYR A 613 6.52 3.73 -9.01
C TYR A 613 6.04 3.34 -7.61
N ARG A 614 5.41 2.17 -7.47
CA ARG A 614 4.75 1.75 -6.23
C ARG A 614 5.78 1.60 -5.11
N PRO A 615 5.47 2.06 -3.88
CA PRO A 615 6.28 1.73 -2.72
C PRO A 615 6.14 0.24 -2.38
N ARG A 616 7.25 -0.37 -1.94
CA ARG A 616 7.35 -1.78 -1.54
C ARG A 616 7.53 -1.88 -0.03
N VAL A 617 6.80 -2.78 0.63
CA VAL A 617 6.90 -2.93 2.09
C VAL A 617 8.27 -3.48 2.51
N SER A 618 8.81 -3.01 3.63
CA SER A 618 10.01 -3.57 4.23
C SER A 618 9.72 -4.94 4.83
N PRO A 619 10.69 -5.87 4.85
CA PRO A 619 10.54 -7.14 5.55
C PRO A 619 9.97 -6.96 6.96
N TYR A 620 8.92 -7.72 7.27
CA TYR A 620 8.23 -7.63 8.54
C TYR A 620 9.05 -8.28 9.65
N VAL A 621 9.32 -7.52 10.70
CA VAL A 621 10.00 -8.01 11.90
C VAL A 621 9.00 -8.02 13.05
N TYR A 622 8.71 -9.22 13.55
CA TYR A 622 7.82 -9.37 14.70
C TYR A 622 8.50 -8.86 15.98
N SER A 623 7.95 -7.78 16.56
CA SER A 623 8.46 -7.13 17.78
C SER A 623 7.68 -7.49 19.05
N GLY A 624 6.72 -8.43 18.98
CA GLY A 624 5.79 -8.72 20.08
C GLY A 624 4.47 -7.96 19.95
N GLY A 625 3.66 -7.90 21.01
CA GLY A 625 2.47 -7.02 21.09
C GLY A 625 1.22 -7.47 20.31
N GLY A 626 1.34 -8.36 19.32
CA GLY A 626 0.21 -8.98 18.64
C GLY A 626 -0.36 -8.21 17.44
N ALA A 627 0.36 -7.23 16.92
CA ALA A 627 0.01 -6.61 15.64
C ALA A 627 0.20 -7.61 14.49
N SER A 628 -0.74 -7.64 13.55
CA SER A 628 -0.64 -8.44 12.33
C SER A 628 0.20 -7.71 11.27
N PRO A 629 1.06 -8.40 10.48
CA PRO A 629 1.75 -7.80 9.34
C PRO A 629 0.80 -7.16 8.32
N PHE A 630 -0.45 -7.63 8.23
CA PHE A 630 -1.43 -7.15 7.26
C PHE A 630 -2.16 -5.86 7.68
N ALA A 631 -2.01 -5.45 8.94
CA ALA A 631 -2.63 -4.22 9.43
C ALA A 631 -1.96 -2.98 8.84
N PHE A 632 -2.75 -1.94 8.53
CA PHE A 632 -2.26 -0.64 8.02
C PHE A 632 -1.09 -0.09 8.84
N SER A 633 -1.17 -0.22 10.16
CA SER A 633 -0.17 0.27 11.12
C SER A 633 1.14 -0.50 11.12
N SER A 634 1.15 -1.72 10.60
CA SER A 634 2.33 -2.59 10.58
C SER A 634 3.08 -2.52 9.25
N ARG A 635 2.50 -1.86 8.24
CA ARG A 635 3.12 -1.66 6.94
C ARG A 635 4.09 -0.48 7.00
N ALA A 636 5.38 -0.80 6.92
CA ALA A 636 6.47 0.13 6.67
C ALA A 636 7.03 -0.16 5.26
N PHE A 637 7.53 0.85 4.56
CA PHE A 637 8.04 0.75 3.19
C PHE A 637 9.56 0.95 3.14
N GLU A 638 10.22 0.31 2.16
CA GLU A 638 11.68 0.10 2.12
C GLU A 638 12.53 1.36 2.05
N SER A 639 12.04 2.43 1.42
CA SER A 639 12.79 3.68 1.34
C SER A 639 11.88 4.88 1.53
N THR A 640 12.35 5.85 2.31
CA THR A 640 11.79 7.21 2.30
C THR A 640 12.39 7.93 1.11
N ASN A 641 11.64 8.11 0.02
CA ASN A 641 12.09 8.94 -1.09
C ASN A 641 11.72 10.40 -0.79
N PRO A 642 12.69 11.33 -0.73
CA PRO A 642 12.42 12.74 -0.43
C PRO A 642 11.87 13.52 -1.64
N TYR A 643 11.56 12.81 -2.71
CA TYR A 643 10.96 13.33 -3.92
C TYR A 643 9.86 12.40 -4.37
N VAL A 644 8.98 12.92 -5.20
CA VAL A 644 7.89 12.17 -5.80
C VAL A 644 7.87 12.44 -7.30
N ILE A 645 7.42 11.46 -8.07
CA ILE A 645 7.22 11.66 -9.51
C ILE A 645 5.99 12.53 -9.66
N THR A 646 6.12 13.65 -10.35
CA THR A 646 5.06 14.66 -10.41
C THR A 646 3.87 14.07 -11.18
N PRO A 647 2.66 14.04 -10.59
CA PRO A 647 1.47 13.58 -11.28
C PRO A 647 1.17 14.43 -12.52
N ASN A 648 0.56 13.82 -13.53
CA ASN A 648 0.12 14.47 -14.77
C ASN A 648 1.24 15.14 -15.60
N GLU A 649 2.51 14.82 -15.33
CA GLU A 649 3.65 15.26 -16.12
C GLU A 649 4.11 14.16 -17.09
N SER A 650 4.87 14.56 -18.12
CA SER A 650 5.44 13.65 -19.10
C SER A 650 6.85 13.19 -18.72
N ALA A 651 7.24 12.01 -19.18
CA ALA A 651 8.60 11.51 -19.11
C ALA A 651 9.06 11.09 -20.52
N LEU A 652 10.32 11.37 -20.86
CA LEU A 652 10.94 10.91 -22.10
C LEU A 652 11.75 9.62 -21.84
N LEU A 653 11.49 8.59 -22.64
CA LEU A 653 12.20 7.30 -22.58
C LEU A 653 12.12 6.57 -23.92
N GLY A 654 13.16 5.77 -24.22
CA GLY A 654 13.16 4.84 -25.35
C GLY A 654 12.65 3.46 -24.92
N LEU A 655 12.18 2.66 -25.86
CA LEU A 655 11.75 1.28 -25.60
C LEU A 655 12.06 0.35 -26.78
N ASN A 656 12.34 -0.90 -26.44
CA ASN A 656 12.33 -2.04 -27.35
C ASN A 656 11.23 -3.00 -26.89
N HIS A 657 10.40 -3.50 -27.81
CA HIS A 657 9.40 -4.52 -27.52
C HIS A 657 9.51 -5.70 -28.47
N TYR A 658 9.02 -6.86 -28.03
CA TYR A 658 8.95 -8.05 -28.89
C TYR A 658 7.83 -7.91 -29.91
N LEU A 659 8.16 -8.14 -31.18
CA LEU A 659 7.15 -8.28 -32.23
C LEU A 659 6.70 -9.74 -32.32
N GLY A 660 5.40 -9.96 -32.55
CA GLY A 660 4.88 -11.30 -32.81
C GLY A 660 5.60 -11.96 -34.00
N ARG A 661 5.97 -13.23 -33.83
CA ARG A 661 6.64 -14.05 -34.86
C ARG A 661 5.89 -15.36 -35.06
N ILE A 662 5.72 -15.78 -36.32
CA ILE A 662 5.18 -17.10 -36.67
C ILE A 662 6.36 -18.02 -37.00
N ASP A 663 6.62 -19.00 -36.13
CA ASP A 663 7.65 -20.01 -36.35
C ASP A 663 7.03 -21.32 -36.87
N LYS A 664 7.60 -21.89 -37.93
CA LYS A 664 7.24 -23.23 -38.43
C LYS A 664 8.15 -24.26 -37.79
N LEU A 665 7.59 -25.11 -36.93
CA LEU A 665 8.27 -26.29 -36.42
C LEU A 665 8.10 -27.45 -37.39
N LEU A 666 9.21 -27.92 -37.95
CA LEU A 666 9.25 -29.15 -38.72
C LEU A 666 9.63 -30.31 -37.80
N VAL A 667 8.72 -31.25 -37.62
CA VAL A 667 9.00 -32.51 -36.90
C VAL A 667 9.20 -33.59 -37.97
N ASN A 668 10.42 -34.07 -38.13
CA ASN A 668 10.76 -35.10 -39.13
C ASN A 668 10.76 -36.50 -38.49
N TYR A 669 10.21 -37.48 -39.21
CA TYR A 669 9.93 -38.83 -38.70
C TYR A 669 11.09 -39.84 -38.87
N ASP A 670 12.18 -39.47 -39.55
CA ASP A 670 13.19 -40.44 -39.95
C ASP A 670 14.32 -40.68 -38.92
N GLU A 671 14.26 -41.89 -38.36
CA GLU A 671 15.32 -42.85 -38.02
C GLU A 671 16.38 -42.51 -36.95
N GLY A 672 16.05 -42.93 -35.72
CA GLY A 672 16.97 -43.09 -34.59
C GLY A 672 16.29 -43.55 -33.30
N THR A 673 15.35 -44.49 -33.38
CA THR A 673 14.53 -44.95 -32.25
C THR A 673 15.31 -45.82 -31.26
N ARG A 674 15.91 -45.17 -30.27
CA ARG A 674 15.85 -45.53 -28.82
C ARG A 674 16.56 -44.55 -27.89
N HIS A 675 17.11 -43.45 -28.40
CA HIS A 675 17.83 -42.45 -27.58
C HIS A 675 17.27 -41.03 -27.65
N SER A 676 16.15 -40.78 -28.34
CA SER A 676 15.68 -39.41 -28.61
C SER A 676 14.31 -39.03 -28.04
N LEU A 677 13.55 -39.93 -27.41
CA LEU A 677 12.27 -39.57 -26.78
C LEU A 677 12.43 -38.59 -25.60
N GLU A 678 13.59 -38.60 -24.92
CA GLU A 678 13.86 -37.68 -23.80
C GLU A 678 14.29 -36.28 -24.24
N ASN A 679 14.90 -36.14 -25.44
CA ASN A 679 15.22 -34.84 -26.00
C ASN A 679 14.05 -34.24 -26.81
N GLN A 680 13.19 -35.07 -27.39
CA GLN A 680 12.00 -34.58 -28.11
C GLN A 680 10.87 -34.13 -27.17
N LEU A 681 10.71 -34.74 -25.99
CA LEU A 681 9.81 -34.21 -24.97
C LEU A 681 10.36 -32.90 -24.34
N LYS A 682 11.68 -32.69 -24.30
CA LYS A 682 12.26 -31.42 -23.85
C LYS A 682 12.00 -30.27 -24.82
N ILE A 683 11.98 -30.54 -26.13
CA ILE A 683 11.63 -29.53 -27.13
C ILE A 683 10.12 -29.27 -27.13
N LEU A 684 9.27 -30.30 -27.01
CA LEU A 684 7.82 -30.15 -26.88
C LEU A 684 7.36 -29.55 -25.53
N LEU A 685 8.03 -29.82 -24.40
CA LEU A 685 7.74 -29.13 -23.13
C LEU A 685 8.26 -27.70 -23.13
N ASN A 686 9.44 -27.43 -23.69
CA ASN A 686 9.94 -26.06 -23.79
C ASN A 686 9.12 -25.21 -24.77
N LEU A 687 8.43 -25.82 -25.75
CA LEU A 687 7.53 -25.12 -26.66
C LEU A 687 6.05 -25.15 -26.27
N GLN A 688 5.54 -26.14 -25.51
CA GLN A 688 4.21 -26.03 -24.89
C GLN A 688 4.14 -24.89 -23.86
N ILE A 689 5.29 -24.51 -23.29
CA ILE A 689 5.41 -23.33 -22.43
C ILE A 689 5.33 -22.02 -23.24
N ILE A 690 5.65 -22.03 -24.53
CA ILE A 690 5.45 -20.88 -25.44
C ILE A 690 4.03 -20.88 -26.05
N VAL A 691 3.30 -22.01 -26.02
CA VAL A 691 1.98 -22.19 -26.66
C VAL A 691 0.80 -22.20 -25.67
N MET A 692 1.03 -22.17 -24.35
CA MET A 692 -0.05 -21.98 -23.35
C MET A 692 -0.24 -20.51 -22.95
N GLN A 693 -0.30 -19.61 -23.94
CA GLN A 693 -1.29 -18.54 -23.91
C GLN A 693 -2.39 -18.97 -24.85
N TRP A 694 -3.56 -19.39 -24.35
CA TRP A 694 -4.89 -19.22 -24.96
C TRP A 694 -5.94 -19.78 -23.98
N LYS A 695 -6.27 -18.99 -22.95
CA LYS A 695 -7.65 -18.64 -22.61
C LYS A 695 -7.72 -17.36 -21.81
#